data_AF-A0A538PLV6-F1
#
_entry.id   AF-A0A538PLV6-F1
#
_cell.length_a   1.000
_cell.length_b   1.000
_cell.length_c   1.000
_cell.angle_alpha   90.00
_cell.angle_beta   90.00
_cell.angle_gamma   90.00
#
_symmetry.space_group_name_H-M   'P 1'
#
loop_
_entity.id
_entity.type
_entity.pdbx_description
1 polymer ?
#
loop_
_entity_poly.entity_id
_entity_poly.type
_entity_poly.pdbx_seq_one_letter_code
_entity_poly.pdbx_strand_id
1 'polypeptide(L)'
;MFGPKVYTRDAGKPAVATDTFFVSNISSPFQIAVDNAGVASAVITLNGSPVFVESDFNPNVLHLTKTVMLQASNELDVEVRSKPGTGVNVQITGVALATILNVHAFQLDTSIAGGKGPALGAGVQVQINGKDAGVTDSSGTFSTPVAAGALEIFGRIPAQAVGEAEATIATGQTLDVDVLLDFDKEAIEDASFSADEIANQLLDVNFSTLTLRFTRAGAPVLVKTIDSIDLLDRNERPVSRLEGNFSVDAQGVIHGSDISALKSQFQAQQGIMTLRVMASDANGIVLQNSVVFYLARFNVSGILVAPPSFPALNTSGIQVSINLLGTPLTLTTTSGAGGTFTFPHFPVGLIGFNSSTQQQGKFYYGQGQLLLNRNVFVSLVMRNQDDVKSGVPPLTVTTLFGAQTVAEASDPDPLAVPADVAAARADAATNPPSAPVQPTSAAAADPSTVSVSSTAGPQDVPIIPSATLDVPAGTTKVTLSYNVFTQEWPFFVQSQSIFNDVWSLTVSGGASGQQLFEITRNVNAQWFSLPPFWQANGSTGQIQEDIDVSSLTANNQPTQLTVVAMAIDIGDGILPTTVNATLGAAPQITIDSVSNDALTVATRGDGTFYSIPRSSRTNNLQRTFTVKYTKPSDATISNLKVNLKTAGGEQLMTVVDEAPGNRVQVLDDTTIRATVTLGPASTVASQPPPPGRILYEFTLKGTQNGSDITSDPKNSRPLNPLWRMPDGVARYSPPGTSPSDTGREPGGDDWSAATTYQWIQQNLQLITSVNDISGEHARDLGHQTHARGVDIDIYHFHRFAGSTNAQSNYVTLEAKVKGALTGDATALADLANWLSSMRTGLANLSANGNVFRLYATIGNQLSVANNQGQTITLNAGWGQSLLRTGTVTATNGQVLQTNLGQWGNANDVKIVYNAVHNNHVHIFLQ
;
A
#
# COMPACT_ATOMS: atom_id res chain seq x y z
N MET A 1 34.09 24.30 34.80
CA MET A 1 32.93 24.98 35.40
C MET A 1 33.30 25.22 36.85
N PHE A 2 33.20 26.46 37.33
CA PHE A 2 33.67 26.88 38.65
C PHE A 2 32.74 27.97 39.22
N GLY A 3 32.56 28.00 40.54
CA GLY A 3 31.72 29.00 41.21
C GLY A 3 30.21 28.82 40.97
N PRO A 4 29.38 29.82 41.36
CA PRO A 4 29.77 31.11 41.92
C PRO A 4 30.45 30.97 43.30
N LYS A 5 31.59 31.64 43.51
CA LYS A 5 32.31 31.67 44.78
C LYS A 5 32.67 33.09 45.18
N VAL A 6 32.39 33.44 46.43
CA VAL A 6 32.63 34.77 47.00
C VAL A 6 34.01 34.85 47.65
N TYR A 7 34.74 35.91 47.34
CA TYR A 7 36.03 36.27 47.92
C TYR A 7 35.92 37.63 48.61
N THR A 8 36.10 37.67 49.93
CA THR A 8 36.00 38.88 50.73
C THR A 8 37.33 39.29 51.31
N ARG A 9 37.47 40.59 51.59
CA ARG A 9 38.67 41.15 52.17
C ARG A 9 38.59 41.25 53.70
N ASP A 10 39.41 40.48 54.41
CA ASP A 10 39.46 40.49 55.89
C ASP A 10 40.25 41.68 56.49
N ALA A 11 40.22 41.86 57.81
CA ALA A 11 40.97 42.89 58.54
C ALA A 11 42.47 42.50 58.66
N GLY A 12 43.26 42.73 57.60
CA GLY A 12 44.69 42.38 57.51
C GLY A 12 45.41 43.07 56.35
N LYS A 13 46.57 42.59 55.87
CA LYS A 13 47.08 42.94 54.52
C LYS A 13 46.35 42.10 53.45
N PRO A 14 46.22 42.55 52.19
CA PRO A 14 45.61 41.73 51.14
C PRO A 14 46.31 40.38 51.05
N ALA A 15 45.51 39.31 50.94
CA ALA A 15 45.98 37.95 50.86
C ALA A 15 45.36 37.32 49.60
N VAL A 16 46.15 36.48 48.94
CA VAL A 16 45.74 35.73 47.76
C VAL A 16 44.95 34.50 48.24
N ALA A 17 43.72 34.33 47.76
CA ALA A 17 42.96 33.11 47.92
C ALA A 17 43.11 32.25 46.66
N THR A 18 43.67 31.04 46.83
CA THR A 18 43.93 30.09 45.75
C THR A 18 42.92 28.95 45.80
N ASP A 19 42.29 28.67 44.66
CA ASP A 19 41.37 27.55 44.46
C ASP A 19 41.79 26.69 43.27
N THR A 20 41.68 25.38 43.42
CA THR A 20 41.91 24.44 42.31
C THR A 20 40.60 23.77 41.88
N PHE A 21 40.42 23.58 40.58
CA PHE A 21 39.24 22.91 40.02
C PHE A 21 39.53 22.18 38.71
N PHE A 22 38.76 21.15 38.43
CA PHE A 22 38.93 20.28 37.27
C PHE A 22 37.82 20.46 36.23
N VAL A 23 38.16 20.30 34.95
CA VAL A 23 37.18 20.23 33.85
C VAL A 23 37.50 19.08 32.91
N SER A 24 36.46 18.33 32.56
CA SER A 24 36.56 17.14 31.71
C SER A 24 36.61 17.45 30.21
N ASN A 25 36.13 18.62 29.78
CA ASN A 25 36.14 19.07 28.39
C ASN A 25 36.89 20.40 28.26
N ILE A 26 38.07 20.39 27.61
CA ILE A 26 38.93 21.57 27.42
C ILE A 26 38.89 22.14 25.99
N SER A 27 38.04 21.56 25.14
CA SER A 27 38.04 21.84 23.69
C SER A 27 37.30 23.12 23.29
N SER A 28 36.72 23.85 24.23
CA SER A 28 35.92 25.06 23.97
C SER A 28 36.33 26.21 24.89
N PRO A 29 36.19 27.48 24.44
CA PRO A 29 36.37 28.64 25.30
C PRO A 29 35.30 28.70 26.40
N PHE A 30 35.69 29.24 27.55
CA PHE A 30 34.83 29.46 28.71
C PHE A 30 34.67 30.96 28.96
N GLN A 31 33.63 31.34 29.68
CA GLN A 31 33.46 32.72 30.15
C GLN A 31 33.70 32.76 31.66
N ILE A 32 34.56 33.67 32.10
CA ILE A 32 34.69 34.05 33.50
C ILE A 32 33.91 35.34 33.74
N ALA A 33 33.05 35.32 34.74
CA ALA A 33 32.22 36.43 35.18
C ALA A 33 32.55 36.77 36.63
N VAL A 34 32.58 38.07 36.94
CA VAL A 34 32.87 38.60 38.26
C VAL A 34 31.83 39.64 38.64
N ASP A 35 31.04 39.37 39.68
CA ASP A 35 30.20 40.39 40.30
C ASP A 35 31.02 41.15 41.35
N ASN A 36 31.12 42.46 41.17
CA ASN A 36 31.93 43.33 42.00
C ASN A 36 31.07 43.99 43.09
N ALA A 37 31.26 43.59 44.35
CA ALA A 37 30.59 44.17 45.51
C ALA A 37 31.44 45.27 46.17
N GLY A 38 31.63 46.39 45.44
CA GLY A 38 32.27 47.61 45.95
C GLY A 38 33.81 47.57 45.99
N VAL A 39 34.45 46.67 45.25
CA VAL A 39 35.90 46.55 45.12
C VAL A 39 36.41 47.57 44.10
N ALA A 40 37.41 48.36 44.51
CA ALA A 40 38.12 49.35 43.70
C ALA A 40 39.45 48.83 43.13
N SER A 41 39.90 47.66 43.59
CA SER A 41 41.16 47.03 43.21
C SER A 41 41.17 45.57 43.65
N ALA A 42 41.37 44.67 42.69
CA ALA A 42 41.64 43.26 42.89
C ALA A 42 42.48 42.73 41.72
N VAL A 43 43.13 41.58 41.93
CA VAL A 43 43.82 40.83 40.88
C VAL A 43 43.24 39.41 40.86
N ILE A 44 42.88 38.94 39.66
CA ILE A 44 42.41 37.59 39.41
C ILE A 44 43.31 36.96 38.36
N THR A 45 44.03 35.90 38.72
CA THR A 45 44.84 35.10 37.80
C THR A 45 44.27 33.71 37.66
N LEU A 46 44.36 33.15 36.45
CA LEU A 46 43.96 31.79 36.13
C LEU A 46 45.14 31.07 35.50
N ASN A 47 45.58 29.97 36.12
CA ASN A 47 46.77 29.21 35.74
C ASN A 47 48.01 30.11 35.61
N GLY A 48 48.20 31.01 36.57
CA GLY A 48 49.30 31.98 36.60
C GLY A 48 49.20 33.13 35.60
N SER A 49 48.18 33.17 34.72
CA SER A 49 47.98 34.26 33.76
C SER A 49 46.97 35.29 34.29
N PRO A 50 47.27 36.61 34.26
CA PRO A 50 46.33 37.64 34.69
C PRO A 50 45.08 37.67 33.82
N VAL A 51 43.91 37.53 34.46
CA VAL A 51 42.61 37.60 33.81
C VAL A 51 41.97 38.95 34.07
N PHE A 52 41.91 39.39 35.34
CA PHE A 52 41.55 40.76 35.70
C PHE A 52 42.64 41.38 36.56
N VAL A 53 43.00 42.61 36.26
CA VAL A 53 44.03 43.38 36.98
C VAL A 53 43.41 44.57 37.70
N GLU A 54 44.19 45.28 38.50
CA GLU A 54 43.68 46.34 39.39
C GLU A 54 42.93 47.43 38.64
N SER A 55 43.36 47.79 37.43
CA SER A 55 42.71 48.79 36.59
C SER A 55 41.35 48.36 36.03
N ASP A 56 41.06 47.05 36.03
CA ASP A 56 39.77 46.53 35.57
C ASP A 56 38.67 46.73 36.61
N PHE A 57 39.03 46.98 37.88
CA PHE A 57 38.07 47.13 38.98
C PHE A 57 37.78 48.60 39.28
N ASN A 58 36.49 48.95 39.21
CA ASN A 58 35.96 50.24 39.63
C ASN A 58 34.73 49.99 40.52
N PRO A 59 34.57 50.64 41.69
CA PRO A 59 33.44 50.40 42.59
C PRO A 59 32.06 50.60 41.96
N ASN A 60 31.97 51.33 40.85
CA ASN A 60 30.72 51.56 40.11
C ASN A 60 30.47 50.55 38.98
N VAL A 61 31.44 49.68 38.66
CA VAL A 61 31.29 48.62 37.66
C VAL A 61 30.96 47.34 38.39
N LEU A 62 29.69 46.94 38.31
CA LEU A 62 29.13 45.84 39.10
C LEU A 62 29.37 44.45 38.50
N HIS A 63 29.65 44.36 37.19
CA HIS A 63 29.83 43.09 36.50
C HIS A 63 30.96 43.16 35.48
N LEU A 64 31.87 42.19 35.52
CA LEU A 64 33.01 42.07 34.62
C LEU A 64 33.00 40.68 33.98
N THR A 65 33.23 40.60 32.67
CA THR A 65 33.29 39.31 31.95
C THR A 65 34.47 39.26 31.00
N LYS A 66 35.16 38.12 30.93
CA LYS A 66 36.20 37.83 29.92
C LYS A 66 36.08 36.38 29.42
N THR A 67 36.59 36.13 28.22
CA THR A 67 36.74 34.77 27.68
C THR A 67 38.06 34.18 28.15
N VAL A 68 38.07 32.93 28.61
CA VAL A 68 39.25 32.21 29.11
C VAL A 68 39.32 30.79 28.54
N MET A 69 40.54 30.26 28.43
CA MET A 69 40.78 28.84 28.11
C MET A 69 41.12 28.08 29.39
N LEU A 70 40.48 26.92 29.59
CA LEU A 70 40.74 26.06 30.73
C LEU A 70 41.61 24.86 30.34
N GLN A 71 42.43 24.42 31.29
CA GLN A 71 43.18 23.17 31.25
C GLN A 71 42.38 22.09 32.00
N ALA A 72 42.83 20.83 31.98
CA ALA A 72 42.12 19.75 32.70
C ALA A 72 42.10 19.96 34.23
N SER A 73 43.18 20.55 34.76
CA SER A 73 43.30 21.05 36.14
C SER A 73 43.62 22.52 36.07
N ASN A 74 42.89 23.35 36.81
CA ASN A 74 43.09 24.80 36.84
C ASN A 74 43.30 25.30 38.25
N GLU A 75 44.08 26.36 38.37
CA GLU A 75 44.31 27.13 39.58
C GLU A 75 43.79 28.56 39.37
N LEU A 76 42.91 29.02 40.25
CA LEU A 76 42.37 30.37 40.25
C LEU A 76 42.84 31.08 41.52
N ASP A 77 43.59 32.17 41.34
CA ASP A 77 43.99 33.04 42.44
C ASP A 77 43.20 34.34 42.40
N VAL A 78 42.64 34.71 43.54
CA VAL A 78 41.89 35.94 43.72
C VAL A 78 42.48 36.72 44.90
N GLU A 79 42.99 37.92 44.62
CA GLU A 79 43.50 38.83 45.64
C GLU A 79 42.69 40.12 45.66
N VAL A 80 41.83 40.28 46.67
CA VAL A 80 41.04 41.50 46.84
C VAL A 80 41.86 42.54 47.61
N ARG A 81 42.21 43.67 46.99
CA ARG A 81 43.11 44.69 47.57
C ARG A 81 42.39 45.93 48.10
N SER A 82 41.06 45.93 48.09
CA SER A 82 40.21 47.04 48.51
C SER A 82 40.04 47.14 50.03
N LYS A 83 39.15 48.04 50.50
CA LYS A 83 38.86 48.19 51.93
C LYS A 83 38.34 46.88 52.53
N PRO A 84 38.69 46.54 53.78
CA PRO A 84 38.13 45.38 54.48
C PRO A 84 36.60 45.38 54.44
N GLY A 85 36.00 44.19 54.24
CA GLY A 85 34.56 43.98 54.10
C GLY A 85 34.01 44.03 52.67
N THR A 86 34.83 44.43 51.68
CA THR A 86 34.45 44.37 50.25
C THR A 86 34.78 43.00 49.65
N GLY A 87 34.15 42.63 48.54
CA GLY A 87 34.41 41.33 47.90
C GLY A 87 33.96 41.23 46.44
N VAL A 88 34.35 40.12 45.81
CA VAL A 88 33.94 39.75 44.45
C VAL A 88 33.33 38.35 44.45
N ASN A 89 32.36 38.11 43.58
CA ASN A 89 31.83 36.77 43.31
C ASN A 89 32.27 36.32 41.93
N VAL A 90 33.02 35.21 41.85
CA VAL A 90 33.63 34.74 40.60
C VAL A 90 32.96 33.44 40.14
N GLN A 91 32.60 33.36 38.86
CA GLN A 91 32.04 32.16 38.23
C GLN A 91 32.67 31.92 36.85
N ILE A 92 32.86 30.65 36.47
CA ILE A 92 33.29 30.24 35.13
C ILE A 92 32.30 29.23 34.53
N THR A 93 31.68 29.59 33.40
CA THR A 93 30.67 28.82 32.67
C THR A 93 31.13 28.44 31.27
N GLY A 94 30.58 27.35 30.70
CA GLY A 94 30.90 26.92 29.34
C GLY A 94 30.08 27.67 28.29
N VAL A 95 30.65 27.92 27.12
CA VAL A 95 29.94 28.51 25.97
C VAL A 95 29.41 27.37 25.08
N ALA A 96 28.11 27.34 24.80
CA ALA A 96 27.54 26.37 23.86
C ALA A 96 28.00 26.71 22.43
N LEU A 97 28.65 25.77 21.74
CA LEU A 97 28.95 25.92 20.32
C LEU A 97 27.68 25.63 19.50
N ALA A 98 27.28 26.58 18.66
CA ALA A 98 26.15 26.37 17.76
C ALA A 98 26.55 25.37 16.66
N THR A 99 25.76 24.33 16.49
CA THR A 99 25.81 23.43 15.33
C THR A 99 24.84 23.96 14.27
N ILE A 100 25.33 24.29 13.08
CA ILE A 100 24.56 24.95 12.02
C ILE A 100 24.49 24.04 10.79
N LEU A 101 23.29 23.85 10.25
CA LEU A 101 23.08 23.20 8.95
C LEU A 101 22.74 24.27 7.91
N ASN A 102 23.45 24.25 6.79
CA ASN A 102 23.11 24.99 5.57
C ASN A 102 22.58 24.00 4.54
N VAL A 103 21.37 24.21 4.07
CA VAL A 103 20.73 23.43 3.02
C VAL A 103 20.72 24.25 1.75
N HIS A 104 21.29 23.70 0.68
CA HIS A 104 21.29 24.31 -0.66
C HIS A 104 20.41 23.51 -1.61
N ALA A 105 19.42 24.15 -2.21
CA ALA A 105 18.46 23.50 -3.09
C ALA A 105 18.81 23.69 -4.58
N PHE A 106 18.95 22.59 -5.30
CA PHE A 106 19.24 22.56 -6.74
C PHE A 106 18.21 21.72 -7.49
N GLN A 107 18.01 22.02 -8.76
CA GLN A 107 17.28 21.13 -9.65
C GLN A 107 18.12 19.86 -9.90
N LEU A 108 17.48 18.69 -9.89
CA LEU A 108 18.10 17.46 -10.36
C LEU A 108 18.29 17.51 -11.89
N ASP A 109 19.53 17.32 -12.34
CA ASP A 109 19.88 17.21 -13.76
C ASP A 109 20.64 15.90 -14.00
N THR A 110 19.92 14.90 -14.49
CA THR A 110 20.43 13.55 -14.75
C THR A 110 21.40 13.49 -15.93
N SER A 111 21.57 14.59 -16.70
CA SER A 111 22.50 14.65 -17.83
C SER A 111 23.94 14.96 -17.42
N ILE A 112 24.17 15.33 -16.16
CA ILE A 112 25.49 15.71 -15.63
C ILE A 112 25.91 14.82 -14.46
N ALA A 113 27.21 14.58 -14.33
CA ALA A 113 27.76 13.79 -13.24
C ALA A 113 27.46 14.44 -11.88
N GLY A 114 26.86 13.68 -10.96
CA GLY A 114 26.45 14.17 -9.64
C GLY A 114 25.09 14.85 -9.59
N GLY A 115 24.37 14.97 -10.71
CA GLY A 115 22.95 15.36 -10.71
C GLY A 115 22.66 16.84 -10.41
N LYS A 116 23.68 17.67 -10.18
CA LYS A 116 23.52 19.03 -9.61
C LYS A 116 23.25 20.09 -10.69
N GLY A 117 21.98 20.33 -10.99
CA GLY A 117 21.53 21.38 -11.91
C GLY A 117 21.57 22.79 -11.31
N PRO A 118 20.84 23.76 -11.91
CA PRO A 118 20.77 25.14 -11.42
C PRO A 118 20.19 25.26 -10.00
N ALA A 119 20.62 26.29 -9.25
CA ALA A 119 20.05 26.61 -7.94
C ALA A 119 18.60 27.08 -8.06
N LEU A 120 17.72 26.64 -7.15
CA LEU A 120 16.27 26.89 -7.25
C LEU A 120 15.81 28.22 -6.64
N GLY A 121 16.70 28.96 -5.97
CA GLY A 121 16.35 30.25 -5.37
C GLY A 121 15.33 30.11 -4.23
N ALA A 122 14.50 31.14 -4.03
CA ALA A 122 13.58 31.20 -2.91
C ALA A 122 12.37 30.29 -3.10
N GLY A 123 11.87 29.70 -2.01
CA GLY A 123 10.58 29.01 -2.01
C GLY A 123 10.64 27.49 -1.84
N VAL A 124 11.83 26.89 -1.74
CA VAL A 124 11.96 25.46 -1.40
C VAL A 124 11.74 25.29 0.08
N GLN A 125 10.66 24.59 0.46
CA GLN A 125 10.36 24.27 1.84
C GLN A 125 11.28 23.13 2.30
N VAL A 126 11.91 23.30 3.46
CA VAL A 126 12.88 22.36 4.03
C VAL A 126 12.31 21.74 5.30
N GLN A 127 12.37 20.41 5.38
CA GLN A 127 12.10 19.62 6.57
C GLN A 127 13.37 18.94 7.06
N ILE A 128 13.51 18.80 8.37
CA ILE A 128 14.63 18.10 9.02
C ILE A 128 14.04 17.07 9.98
N ASN A 129 14.37 15.80 9.81
CA ASN A 129 13.85 14.66 10.58
C ASN A 129 12.31 14.67 10.66
N GLY A 130 11.66 14.89 9.50
CA GLY A 130 10.20 14.93 9.35
C GLY A 130 9.50 16.17 9.92
N LYS A 131 10.24 17.23 10.30
CA LYS A 131 9.66 18.48 10.82
C LYS A 131 9.96 19.66 9.91
N ASP A 132 8.96 20.50 9.65
CA ASP A 132 9.14 21.78 8.93
C ASP A 132 10.18 22.65 9.63
N ALA A 133 11.25 23.00 8.90
CA ALA A 133 12.37 23.78 9.40
C ALA A 133 12.37 25.22 8.85
N GLY A 134 12.02 25.40 7.57
CA GLY A 134 11.95 26.73 6.95
C GLY A 134 11.89 26.68 5.42
N VAL A 135 12.30 27.77 4.78
CA VAL A 135 12.25 27.95 3.32
C VAL A 135 13.56 28.56 2.83
N THR A 136 14.04 28.16 1.65
CA THR A 136 15.22 28.76 1.02
C THR A 136 15.01 30.24 0.67
N ASP A 137 16.09 31.01 0.75
CA ASP A 137 16.15 32.41 0.32
C ASP A 137 16.40 32.54 -1.19
N SER A 138 16.53 33.77 -1.71
CA SER A 138 16.75 34.03 -3.13
C SER A 138 18.01 33.39 -3.73
N SER A 139 18.97 32.98 -2.89
CA SER A 139 20.16 32.25 -3.33
C SER A 139 19.95 30.73 -3.45
N GLY A 140 18.82 30.21 -2.95
CA GLY A 140 18.57 28.77 -2.86
C GLY A 140 19.06 28.15 -1.56
N THR A 141 19.35 28.96 -0.53
CA THR A 141 19.95 28.50 0.72
C THR A 141 19.01 28.67 1.90
N PHE A 142 19.00 27.71 2.82
CA PHE A 142 18.34 27.78 4.12
C PHE A 142 19.34 27.39 5.23
N SER A 143 19.48 28.22 6.27
CA SER A 143 20.41 27.98 7.38
C SER A 143 19.68 27.92 8.72
N THR A 144 19.94 26.88 9.53
CA THR A 144 19.29 26.73 10.84
C THR A 144 20.18 26.00 11.85
N PRO A 145 20.10 26.30 13.17
CA PRO A 145 20.73 25.48 14.19
C PRO A 145 20.05 24.11 14.33
N VAL A 146 20.84 23.06 14.48
CA VAL A 146 20.37 21.67 14.63
C VAL A 146 21.13 20.94 15.74
N ALA A 147 20.57 19.82 16.22
CA ALA A 147 21.29 18.93 17.12
C ALA A 147 22.36 18.13 16.36
N ALA A 148 23.47 17.81 17.03
CA ALA A 148 24.47 16.90 16.47
C ALA A 148 23.89 15.48 16.33
N GLY A 149 24.26 14.79 15.26
CA GLY A 149 23.77 13.44 14.94
C GLY A 149 23.43 13.26 13.46
N ALA A 150 22.79 12.14 13.16
CA ALA A 150 22.23 11.86 11.84
C ALA A 150 21.00 12.74 11.58
N LEU A 151 20.89 13.25 10.36
CA LEU A 151 19.84 14.13 9.88
C LEU A 151 19.30 13.58 8.56
N GLU A 152 17.99 13.54 8.47
CA GLU A 152 17.22 13.37 7.23
C GLU A 152 16.72 14.76 6.81
N ILE A 153 17.07 15.18 5.60
CA ILE A 153 16.72 16.49 5.05
C ILE A 153 15.82 16.27 3.84
N PHE A 154 14.63 16.86 3.88
CA PHE A 154 13.67 16.79 2.78
C PHE A 154 13.39 18.20 2.26
N GLY A 155 13.51 18.40 0.95
CA GLY A 155 13.19 19.64 0.26
C GLY A 155 11.98 19.45 -0.64
N ARG A 156 11.03 20.40 -0.61
CA ARG A 156 9.86 20.39 -1.50
C ARG A 156 9.54 21.75 -2.09
N ILE A 157 9.13 21.73 -3.36
CA ILE A 157 8.33 22.78 -3.97
C ILE A 157 6.94 22.19 -4.15
N PRO A 158 5.91 22.72 -3.45
CA PRO A 158 4.55 22.18 -3.50
C PRO A 158 4.08 21.91 -4.94
N ALA A 159 3.59 20.68 -5.16
CA ALA A 159 3.09 20.19 -6.43
C ALA A 159 4.06 20.29 -7.63
N GLN A 160 5.36 20.46 -7.41
CA GLN A 160 6.34 20.60 -8.50
C GLN A 160 7.55 19.69 -8.37
N ALA A 161 8.17 19.63 -7.19
CA ALA A 161 9.41 18.87 -7.03
C ALA A 161 9.67 18.50 -5.58
N VAL A 162 10.35 17.36 -5.40
CA VAL A 162 10.81 16.86 -4.09
C VAL A 162 12.25 16.38 -4.19
N GLY A 163 12.97 16.43 -3.07
CA GLY A 163 14.34 15.97 -2.96
C GLY A 163 14.69 15.59 -1.54
N GLU A 164 15.60 14.64 -1.39
CA GLU A 164 16.03 14.10 -0.09
C GLU A 164 17.56 14.07 -0.02
N ALA A 165 18.07 14.27 1.18
CA ALA A 165 19.48 14.09 1.51
C ALA A 165 19.63 13.58 2.95
N GLU A 166 20.65 12.77 3.19
CA GLU A 166 21.05 12.35 4.53
C GLU A 166 22.41 12.94 4.87
N ALA A 167 22.58 13.34 6.12
CA ALA A 167 23.83 13.89 6.61
C ALA A 167 24.09 13.50 8.07
N THR A 168 25.34 13.58 8.52
CA THR A 168 25.69 13.48 9.94
C THR A 168 26.52 14.70 10.33
N ILE A 169 26.08 15.43 11.35
CA ILE A 169 26.72 16.68 11.79
C ILE A 169 27.24 16.56 13.23
N ALA A 170 28.46 17.04 13.47
CA ALA A 170 29.09 17.05 14.78
C ALA A 170 28.76 18.30 15.61
N THR A 171 28.96 18.23 16.93
CA THR A 171 28.76 19.37 17.84
C THR A 171 29.68 20.53 17.47
N GLY A 172 29.11 21.74 17.32
CA GLY A 172 29.81 22.96 16.91
C GLY A 172 30.19 23.05 15.43
N GLN A 173 29.80 22.08 14.60
CA GLN A 173 30.07 22.08 13.17
C GLN A 173 29.07 22.97 12.41
N THR A 174 29.54 23.64 11.37
CA THR A 174 28.69 24.11 10.27
C THR A 174 28.82 23.13 9.09
N LEU A 175 27.72 22.61 8.58
CA LEU A 175 27.69 21.65 7.48
C LEU A 175 26.81 22.15 6.34
N ASP A 176 27.33 22.08 5.12
CA ASP A 176 26.59 22.36 3.90
C ASP A 176 26.09 21.04 3.29
N VAL A 177 24.79 20.97 2.96
CA VAL A 177 24.14 19.81 2.34
C VAL A 177 23.39 20.29 1.10
N ASP A 178 23.65 19.63 -0.03
CA ASP A 178 22.89 19.84 -1.26
C ASP A 178 21.66 18.92 -1.25
N VAL A 179 20.48 19.49 -1.52
CA VAL A 179 19.25 18.74 -1.79
C VAL A 179 18.91 18.92 -3.27
N LEU A 180 18.88 17.81 -4.01
CA LEU A 180 18.56 17.80 -5.44
C LEU A 180 17.07 17.51 -5.62
N LEU A 181 16.31 18.49 -6.09
CA LEU A 181 14.87 18.39 -6.28
C LEU A 181 14.56 17.88 -7.68
N ASP A 182 13.84 16.77 -7.72
CA ASP A 182 13.39 16.11 -8.92
C ASP A 182 12.01 16.65 -9.35
N PHE A 183 11.95 17.27 -10.53
CA PHE A 183 10.73 17.82 -11.12
C PHE A 183 9.97 16.81 -11.98
N ASP A 184 10.58 15.63 -12.21
CA ASP A 184 9.92 14.50 -12.83
C ASP A 184 9.26 13.60 -11.76
N LYS A 185 9.28 14.01 -10.48
CA LYS A 185 8.50 13.39 -9.40
C LYS A 185 7.32 14.27 -9.01
N GLU A 186 6.17 13.63 -8.81
CA GLU A 186 5.00 14.33 -8.30
C GLU A 186 5.18 14.71 -6.82
N ALA A 187 5.16 16.01 -6.52
CA ALA A 187 5.19 16.50 -5.14
C ALA A 187 3.79 16.39 -4.47
N ILE A 188 3.33 15.16 -4.30
CA ILE A 188 2.16 14.80 -3.50
C ILE A 188 2.60 14.65 -2.04
N GLU A 189 1.85 15.23 -1.12
CA GLU A 189 2.14 15.10 0.30
C GLU A 189 1.54 13.82 0.90
N ASP A 190 2.34 13.15 1.73
CA ASP A 190 1.86 12.05 2.56
C ASP A 190 0.95 12.58 3.68
N ALA A 191 -0.35 12.33 3.54
CA ALA A 191 -1.36 12.60 4.55
C ALA A 191 -2.21 11.35 4.80
N SER A 192 -2.57 11.13 6.06
CA SER A 192 -3.52 10.07 6.42
C SER A 192 -4.92 10.46 5.94
N PHE A 193 -5.70 9.47 5.51
CA PHE A 193 -7.03 9.67 4.94
C PHE A 193 -8.05 8.76 5.61
N SER A 194 -9.25 9.28 5.82
CA SER A 194 -10.34 8.55 6.47
C SER A 194 -11.70 8.97 5.92
N ALA A 195 -12.67 8.07 6.06
CA ALA A 195 -14.08 8.34 5.82
C ALA A 195 -14.85 8.01 7.11
N ASP A 196 -15.56 8.99 7.67
CA ASP A 196 -16.13 8.89 9.03
C ASP A 196 -17.17 7.75 9.13
N GLU A 197 -17.95 7.53 8.06
CA GLU A 197 -19.02 6.54 7.99
C GLU A 197 -18.53 5.15 7.57
N ILE A 198 -17.25 5.00 7.22
CA ILE A 198 -16.64 3.72 6.89
C ILE A 198 -15.93 3.16 8.12
N ALA A 199 -16.56 2.20 8.79
CA ALA A 199 -16.01 1.52 9.96
C ALA A 199 -15.75 0.05 9.65
N ASN A 200 -14.57 -0.48 10.01
CA ASN A 200 -14.19 -1.87 9.71
C ASN A 200 -14.34 -2.24 8.23
N GLN A 201 -14.02 -1.31 7.32
CA GLN A 201 -14.22 -1.43 5.86
C GLN A 201 -15.69 -1.61 5.44
N LEU A 202 -16.66 -1.21 6.27
CA LEU A 202 -18.08 -1.28 5.95
C LEU A 202 -18.66 0.11 5.85
N LEU A 203 -19.34 0.39 4.74
CA LEU A 203 -20.28 1.50 4.61
C LEU A 203 -21.70 0.94 4.71
N ASP A 204 -22.46 1.36 5.71
CA ASP A 204 -23.87 0.96 5.85
C ASP A 204 -24.70 1.53 4.70
N VAL A 205 -25.49 0.72 4.00
CA VAL A 205 -26.34 1.16 2.88
C VAL A 205 -27.29 2.32 3.23
N ASN A 206 -27.62 2.46 4.51
CA ASN A 206 -28.51 3.52 5.00
C ASN A 206 -27.78 4.82 5.33
N PHE A 207 -26.49 4.97 5.01
CA PHE A 207 -25.73 6.19 5.29
C PHE A 207 -26.47 7.45 4.82
N SER A 208 -26.56 8.47 5.66
CA SER A 208 -27.19 9.75 5.33
C SER A 208 -26.16 10.84 5.01
N THR A 209 -24.90 10.57 5.28
CA THR A 209 -23.75 11.45 5.06
C THR A 209 -22.56 10.61 4.62
N LEU A 210 -21.62 11.22 3.90
CA LEU A 210 -20.32 10.64 3.63
C LEU A 210 -19.27 11.75 3.75
N THR A 211 -18.39 11.60 4.73
CA THR A 211 -17.47 12.64 5.18
C THR A 211 -16.04 12.15 5.04
N LEU A 212 -15.22 12.81 4.22
CA LEU A 212 -13.84 12.43 3.94
C LEU A 212 -12.88 13.46 4.53
N ARG A 213 -11.80 12.98 5.17
CA ARG A 213 -10.84 13.82 5.89
C ARG A 213 -9.40 13.43 5.58
N PHE A 214 -8.60 14.44 5.28
CA PHE A 214 -7.15 14.34 5.33
C PHE A 214 -6.64 14.85 6.67
N THR A 215 -5.66 14.13 7.24
CA THR A 215 -4.98 14.54 8.47
C THR A 215 -3.47 14.39 8.34
N ARG A 216 -2.73 15.30 8.98
CA ARG A 216 -1.27 15.30 9.06
C ARG A 216 -0.87 15.26 10.53
N ALA A 217 -0.14 14.22 10.93
CA ALA A 217 0.24 13.99 12.33
C ALA A 217 -0.95 14.10 13.32
N GLY A 218 -2.15 13.65 12.89
CA GLY A 218 -3.39 13.71 13.66
C GLY A 218 -4.17 15.03 13.59
N ALA A 219 -3.64 16.08 12.97
CA ALA A 219 -4.35 17.35 12.76
C ALA A 219 -5.06 17.39 11.40
N PRO A 220 -6.27 17.97 11.28
CA PRO A 220 -6.95 18.13 9.98
C PRO A 220 -6.14 18.97 8.99
N VAL A 221 -6.11 18.55 7.73
CA VAL A 221 -5.58 19.37 6.62
C VAL A 221 -6.74 20.18 6.04
N LEU A 222 -6.56 21.50 5.91
CA LEU A 222 -7.57 22.38 5.34
C LEU A 222 -7.61 22.26 3.81
N VAL A 223 -8.29 21.23 3.32
CA VAL A 223 -8.59 21.08 1.88
C VAL A 223 -9.33 22.32 1.37
N LYS A 224 -8.98 22.76 0.16
CA LYS A 224 -9.61 23.89 -0.50
C LYS A 224 -10.34 23.49 -1.78
N THR A 225 -9.77 22.58 -2.57
CA THR A 225 -10.37 22.09 -3.81
C THR A 225 -10.36 20.57 -3.84
N ILE A 226 -11.44 20.00 -4.39
CA ILE A 226 -11.47 18.60 -4.81
C ILE A 226 -10.99 18.60 -6.25
N ASP A 227 -9.87 17.92 -6.50
CA ASP A 227 -9.37 17.79 -7.85
C ASP A 227 -10.02 16.57 -8.52
N SER A 228 -10.29 15.52 -7.75
CA SER A 228 -10.68 14.22 -8.28
C SER A 228 -11.25 13.29 -7.18
N ILE A 229 -12.39 12.63 -7.45
CA ILE A 229 -12.87 11.50 -6.64
C ILE A 229 -13.31 10.37 -7.58
N ASP A 230 -12.61 9.24 -7.52
CA ASP A 230 -12.85 8.07 -8.34
C ASP A 230 -13.40 6.90 -7.55
N LEU A 231 -14.44 6.26 -8.10
CA LEU A 231 -14.87 4.94 -7.68
C LEU A 231 -14.21 3.89 -8.56
N LEU A 232 -13.51 2.97 -7.91
CA LEU A 232 -12.91 1.80 -8.54
C LEU A 232 -13.62 0.55 -8.04
N ASP A 233 -13.83 -0.41 -8.94
CA ASP A 233 -14.43 -1.71 -8.63
C ASP A 233 -13.45 -2.61 -7.86
N ARG A 234 -13.88 -3.84 -7.56
CA ARG A 234 -13.05 -4.86 -6.88
C ARG A 234 -11.77 -5.27 -7.61
N ASN A 235 -11.70 -5.05 -8.92
CA ASN A 235 -10.52 -5.30 -9.74
C ASN A 235 -9.70 -4.01 -9.92
N GLU A 236 -10.06 -2.98 -9.16
CA GLU A 236 -9.51 -1.65 -9.16
C GLU A 236 -9.61 -0.95 -10.53
N ARG A 237 -10.61 -1.33 -11.33
CA ARG A 237 -10.96 -0.65 -12.58
C ARG A 237 -11.81 0.57 -12.27
N PRO A 238 -11.53 1.72 -12.89
CA PRO A 238 -12.36 2.89 -12.69
C PRO A 238 -13.76 2.69 -13.29
N VAL A 239 -14.80 2.92 -12.49
CA VAL A 239 -16.21 2.74 -12.88
C VAL A 239 -17.03 4.02 -12.82
N SER A 240 -16.65 4.99 -11.98
CA SER A 240 -17.39 6.25 -11.86
C SER A 240 -16.50 7.40 -11.37
N ARG A 241 -16.88 8.62 -11.76
CA ARG A 241 -16.25 9.88 -11.35
C ARG A 241 -17.25 10.63 -10.50
N LEU A 242 -16.86 10.96 -9.28
CA LEU A 242 -17.78 11.36 -8.22
C LEU A 242 -17.52 12.76 -7.68
N GLU A 243 -16.50 13.50 -8.15
CA GLU A 243 -16.18 14.84 -7.62
C GLU A 243 -17.36 15.82 -7.63
N GLY A 244 -18.28 15.69 -8.60
CA GLY A 244 -19.51 16.49 -8.66
C GLY A 244 -20.55 16.17 -7.57
N ASN A 245 -20.40 15.05 -6.87
CA ASN A 245 -21.27 14.61 -5.77
C ASN A 245 -20.71 14.95 -4.39
N PHE A 246 -19.64 15.75 -4.33
CA PHE A 246 -19.02 16.21 -3.08
C PHE A 246 -18.86 17.73 -3.05
N SER A 247 -18.60 18.26 -1.86
CA SER A 247 -18.29 19.68 -1.61
C SER A 247 -17.29 19.80 -0.46
N VAL A 248 -16.57 20.92 -0.37
CA VAL A 248 -15.61 21.18 0.72
C VAL A 248 -16.16 22.28 1.62
N ASP A 249 -16.13 22.05 2.93
CA ASP A 249 -16.54 23.06 3.90
C ASP A 249 -15.40 24.04 4.28
N ALA A 250 -15.68 24.98 5.18
CA ALA A 250 -14.71 25.98 5.61
C ALA A 250 -13.56 25.41 6.47
N GLN A 251 -13.73 24.20 7.00
CA GLN A 251 -12.74 23.49 7.80
C GLN A 251 -11.87 22.56 6.93
N GLY A 252 -12.14 22.48 5.63
CA GLY A 252 -11.45 21.60 4.70
C GLY A 252 -11.88 20.14 4.79
N VAL A 253 -13.08 19.88 5.29
CA VAL A 253 -13.69 18.54 5.28
C VAL A 253 -14.50 18.40 3.99
N ILE A 254 -14.39 17.22 3.37
CA ILE A 254 -15.10 16.89 2.13
C ILE A 254 -16.40 16.16 2.49
N HIS A 255 -17.53 16.68 2.02
CA HIS A 255 -18.87 16.16 2.32
C HIS A 255 -19.59 15.72 1.04
N GLY A 256 -20.24 14.57 1.08
CA GLY A 256 -21.17 14.13 0.03
C GLY A 256 -22.33 15.11 -0.09
N SER A 257 -22.43 15.81 -1.22
CA SER A 257 -23.47 16.79 -1.52
C SER A 257 -24.70 16.18 -2.19
N ASP A 258 -24.55 15.01 -2.84
CA ASP A 258 -25.65 14.22 -3.42
C ASP A 258 -25.55 12.74 -2.99
N ILE A 259 -26.07 12.47 -1.79
CA ILE A 259 -26.04 11.14 -1.17
C ILE A 259 -26.86 10.13 -1.97
N SER A 260 -27.95 10.55 -2.62
CA SER A 260 -28.78 9.65 -3.43
C SER A 260 -28.04 9.16 -4.67
N ALA A 261 -27.32 10.04 -5.36
CA ALA A 261 -26.47 9.63 -6.48
C ALA A 261 -25.32 8.71 -6.02
N LEU A 262 -24.65 9.04 -4.91
CA LEU A 262 -23.58 8.19 -4.35
C LEU A 262 -24.08 6.78 -4.01
N LYS A 263 -25.25 6.67 -3.36
CA LYS A 263 -25.89 5.37 -3.07
C LYS A 263 -26.10 4.56 -4.34
N SER A 264 -26.71 5.16 -5.36
CA SER A 264 -26.97 4.48 -6.63
C SER A 264 -25.69 3.97 -7.29
N GLN A 265 -24.62 4.77 -7.28
CA GLN A 265 -23.32 4.38 -7.85
C GLN A 265 -22.68 3.22 -7.07
N PHE A 266 -22.70 3.26 -5.73
CA PHE A 266 -22.15 2.18 -4.89
C PHE A 266 -23.00 0.91 -4.97
N GLN A 267 -24.32 1.04 -5.05
CA GLN A 267 -25.24 -0.10 -5.14
C GLN A 267 -25.11 -0.86 -6.47
N ALA A 268 -24.67 -0.19 -7.54
CA ALA A 268 -24.38 -0.80 -8.82
C ALA A 268 -23.10 -1.66 -8.81
N GLN A 269 -22.27 -1.56 -7.77
CA GLN A 269 -21.04 -2.35 -7.64
C GLN A 269 -21.22 -3.57 -6.73
N GLN A 270 -20.39 -4.59 -6.97
CA GLN A 270 -20.28 -5.79 -6.15
C GLN A 270 -18.88 -5.89 -5.54
N GLY A 271 -18.81 -6.50 -4.34
CA GLY A 271 -17.55 -6.74 -3.64
C GLY A 271 -16.97 -5.49 -3.00
N ILE A 272 -15.64 -5.51 -2.82
CA ILE A 272 -14.88 -4.39 -2.26
C ILE A 272 -14.78 -3.29 -3.32
N MET A 273 -14.88 -2.04 -2.90
CA MET A 273 -14.70 -0.86 -3.72
C MET A 273 -13.57 0.00 -3.15
N THR A 274 -12.99 0.83 -4.01
CA THR A 274 -12.02 1.84 -3.60
C THR A 274 -12.54 3.21 -3.99
N LEU A 275 -12.55 4.16 -3.05
CA LEU A 275 -12.68 5.58 -3.34
C LEU A 275 -11.28 6.19 -3.33
N ARG A 276 -10.78 6.59 -4.51
CA ARG A 276 -9.52 7.32 -4.66
C ARG A 276 -9.80 8.81 -4.72
N VAL A 277 -9.11 9.58 -3.88
CA VAL A 277 -9.34 11.02 -3.72
C VAL A 277 -8.04 11.77 -3.95
N MET A 278 -8.11 12.81 -4.77
CA MET A 278 -7.08 13.82 -4.89
C MET A 278 -7.68 15.21 -4.65
N ALA A 279 -6.99 16.00 -3.84
CA ALA A 279 -7.45 17.30 -3.39
C ALA A 279 -6.27 18.23 -3.13
N SER A 280 -6.51 19.54 -3.15
CA SER A 280 -5.47 20.54 -2.88
C SER A 280 -5.83 21.45 -1.71
N ASP A 281 -4.83 21.84 -0.92
CA ASP A 281 -4.97 22.85 0.14
C ASP A 281 -4.88 24.30 -0.41
N ALA A 282 -5.03 25.30 0.46
CA ALA A 282 -4.96 26.71 0.06
C ALA A 282 -3.57 27.16 -0.43
N ASN A 283 -2.51 26.42 -0.11
CA ASN A 283 -1.14 26.68 -0.55
C ASN A 283 -0.79 25.94 -1.84
N GLY A 284 -1.72 25.17 -2.40
CA GLY A 284 -1.50 24.35 -3.60
C GLY A 284 -0.76 23.04 -3.32
N ILE A 285 -0.69 22.60 -2.05
CA ILE A 285 -0.19 21.27 -1.72
C ILE A 285 -1.25 20.25 -2.15
N VAL A 286 -0.85 19.31 -3.00
CA VAL A 286 -1.72 18.22 -3.47
C VAL A 286 -1.63 17.04 -2.51
N LEU A 287 -2.80 16.52 -2.17
CA LEU A 287 -3.03 15.36 -1.32
C LEU A 287 -3.63 14.25 -2.19
N GLN A 288 -3.16 13.02 -2.04
CA GLN A 288 -3.77 11.87 -2.67
C GLN A 288 -3.78 10.67 -1.74
N ASN A 289 -4.95 10.04 -1.61
CA ASN A 289 -5.08 8.78 -0.88
C ASN A 289 -6.37 8.05 -1.29
N SER A 290 -6.67 6.92 -0.66
CA SER A 290 -7.88 6.14 -0.93
C SER A 290 -8.45 5.46 0.31
N VAL A 291 -9.74 5.14 0.27
CA VAL A 291 -10.41 4.29 1.26
C VAL A 291 -11.05 3.10 0.57
N VAL A 292 -10.91 1.92 1.17
CA VAL A 292 -11.50 0.67 0.68
C VAL A 292 -12.67 0.25 1.57
N PHE A 293 -13.75 -0.22 0.96
CA PHE A 293 -14.94 -0.62 1.71
C PHE A 293 -15.83 -1.58 0.93
N TYR A 294 -16.65 -2.33 1.67
CA TYR A 294 -17.81 -3.03 1.16
C TYR A 294 -19.07 -2.23 1.49
N LEU A 295 -20.06 -2.28 0.60
CA LEU A 295 -21.40 -1.78 0.92
C LEU A 295 -22.16 -2.83 1.73
N ALA A 296 -22.44 -2.51 2.99
CA ALA A 296 -23.11 -3.39 3.94
C ALA A 296 -24.63 -3.21 3.83
N ARG A 297 -25.36 -4.26 3.43
CA ARG A 297 -26.76 -4.14 2.99
C ARG A 297 -27.78 -4.83 3.90
N PHE A 298 -27.41 -5.92 4.55
CA PHE A 298 -28.39 -6.82 5.17
C PHE A 298 -28.15 -7.04 6.65
N ASN A 299 -29.24 -7.08 7.41
CA ASN A 299 -29.24 -7.42 8.83
C ASN A 299 -28.94 -8.91 9.02
N VAL A 300 -28.01 -9.20 9.92
CA VAL A 300 -27.67 -10.56 10.32
C VAL A 300 -27.80 -10.68 11.83
N SER A 301 -28.76 -11.50 12.25
CA SER A 301 -29.03 -11.78 13.66
C SER A 301 -29.30 -13.26 13.86
N GLY A 302 -29.29 -13.73 15.11
CA GLY A 302 -29.53 -15.13 15.38
C GLY A 302 -29.46 -15.52 16.84
N ILE A 303 -29.49 -16.84 17.06
CA ILE A 303 -29.33 -17.49 18.37
C ILE A 303 -28.36 -18.67 18.26
N LEU A 304 -27.55 -18.85 19.30
CA LEU A 304 -26.81 -20.08 19.53
C LEU A 304 -27.75 -21.12 20.19
N VAL A 305 -27.81 -22.31 19.60
CA VAL A 305 -28.69 -23.40 20.03
C VAL A 305 -27.85 -24.54 20.61
N ALA A 306 -28.23 -25.01 21.81
CA ALA A 306 -27.62 -26.18 22.41
C ALA A 306 -27.90 -27.44 21.56
N PRO A 307 -26.92 -28.34 21.39
CA PRO A 307 -27.10 -29.51 20.54
C PRO A 307 -27.93 -30.60 21.23
N PRO A 308 -28.51 -31.56 20.47
CA PRO A 308 -29.18 -32.72 21.04
C PRO A 308 -28.30 -33.56 21.97
N SER A 309 -26.99 -33.67 21.71
CA SER A 309 -26.06 -34.40 22.58
C SER A 309 -25.87 -33.77 23.96
N PHE A 310 -26.14 -32.46 24.11
CA PHE A 310 -26.03 -31.75 25.38
C PHE A 310 -26.98 -30.53 25.46
N PRO A 311 -28.29 -30.77 25.71
CA PRO A 311 -29.30 -29.70 25.72
C PRO A 311 -29.12 -28.64 26.82
N ALA A 312 -28.28 -28.91 27.82
CA ALA A 312 -27.98 -28.01 28.94
C ALA A 312 -26.76 -27.10 28.69
N LEU A 313 -26.21 -27.08 27.47
CA LEU A 313 -25.10 -26.20 27.11
C LEU A 313 -25.45 -24.74 27.40
N ASN A 314 -24.58 -24.04 28.14
CA ASN A 314 -24.74 -22.59 28.27
C ASN A 314 -24.38 -21.92 26.95
N THR A 315 -25.35 -21.25 26.32
CA THR A 315 -25.16 -20.56 25.03
C THR A 315 -24.92 -19.06 25.18
N SER A 316 -24.92 -18.52 26.40
CA SER A 316 -24.66 -17.10 26.70
C SER A 316 -23.16 -16.84 26.92
N GLY A 317 -22.69 -15.66 26.52
CA GLY A 317 -21.32 -15.21 26.73
C GLY A 317 -20.29 -15.85 25.79
N ILE A 318 -20.74 -16.46 24.69
CA ILE A 318 -19.90 -17.12 23.69
C ILE A 318 -19.60 -16.11 22.58
N GLN A 319 -18.32 -16.00 22.18
CA GLN A 319 -17.95 -15.18 21.03
C GLN A 319 -18.47 -15.83 19.74
N VAL A 320 -19.12 -15.02 18.91
CA VAL A 320 -19.62 -15.40 17.59
C VAL A 320 -18.95 -14.51 16.55
N SER A 321 -18.31 -15.14 15.57
CA SER A 321 -17.68 -14.48 14.44
C SER A 321 -18.50 -14.70 13.18
N ILE A 322 -18.63 -13.66 12.36
CA ILE A 322 -19.14 -13.73 10.99
C ILE A 322 -18.03 -13.29 10.04
N ASN A 323 -17.83 -14.02 8.94
CA ASN A 323 -16.85 -13.67 7.93
C ASN A 323 -17.44 -13.70 6.52
N LEU A 324 -17.06 -12.74 5.68
CA LEU A 324 -17.37 -12.79 4.25
C LEU A 324 -16.35 -13.71 3.57
N LEU A 325 -16.80 -14.89 3.14
CA LEU A 325 -15.94 -15.94 2.60
C LEU A 325 -15.16 -15.43 1.38
N GLY A 326 -13.85 -15.70 1.38
CA GLY A 326 -12.94 -15.24 0.33
C GLY A 326 -12.24 -13.91 0.60
N THR A 327 -12.54 -13.28 1.74
CA THR A 327 -12.05 -11.96 2.10
C THR A 327 -11.53 -11.96 3.54
N PRO A 328 -10.71 -10.97 3.95
CA PRO A 328 -10.31 -10.81 5.34
C PRO A 328 -11.42 -10.20 6.23
N LEU A 329 -12.57 -9.81 5.66
CA LEU A 329 -13.64 -9.15 6.41
C LEU A 329 -14.28 -10.13 7.40
N THR A 330 -14.00 -9.91 8.68
CA THR A 330 -14.55 -10.66 9.81
C THR A 330 -15.04 -9.68 10.87
N LEU A 331 -16.25 -9.89 11.38
CA LEU A 331 -16.77 -9.18 12.55
C LEU A 331 -16.99 -10.19 13.69
N THR A 332 -16.91 -9.70 14.93
CA THR A 332 -17.18 -10.50 16.12
C THR A 332 -18.21 -9.83 17.01
N THR A 333 -18.99 -10.64 17.70
CA THR A 333 -19.95 -10.23 18.73
C THR A 333 -19.96 -11.28 19.84
N THR A 334 -20.67 -11.03 20.93
CA THR A 334 -20.81 -11.99 22.04
C THR A 334 -22.28 -12.31 22.22
N SER A 335 -22.60 -13.60 22.36
CA SER A 335 -23.98 -14.03 22.57
C SER A 335 -24.51 -13.54 23.92
N GLY A 336 -25.73 -13.00 23.90
CA GLY A 336 -26.46 -12.57 25.07
C GLY A 336 -27.22 -13.71 25.76
N ALA A 337 -28.14 -13.34 26.66
CA ALA A 337 -29.02 -14.29 27.33
C ALA A 337 -29.81 -15.12 26.30
N GLY A 338 -29.87 -16.44 26.51
CA GLY A 338 -30.51 -17.36 25.56
C GLY A 338 -29.75 -17.54 24.24
N GLY A 339 -28.49 -17.07 24.16
CA GLY A 339 -27.64 -17.25 22.98
C GLY A 339 -27.85 -16.24 21.86
N THR A 340 -28.64 -15.19 22.06
CA THR A 340 -28.95 -14.19 21.02
C THR A 340 -27.71 -13.41 20.57
N PHE A 341 -27.55 -13.18 19.28
CA PHE A 341 -26.50 -12.32 18.73
C PHE A 341 -27.00 -11.48 17.56
N THR A 342 -26.32 -10.37 17.29
CA THR A 342 -26.62 -9.47 16.16
C THR A 342 -25.32 -8.83 15.68
N PHE A 343 -25.20 -8.67 14.37
CA PHE A 343 -24.14 -7.92 13.72
C PHE A 343 -24.71 -6.63 13.12
N PRO A 344 -23.86 -5.60 12.87
CA PRO A 344 -24.21 -4.52 11.94
C PRO A 344 -24.65 -5.07 10.58
N HIS A 345 -25.21 -4.21 9.72
CA HIS A 345 -25.46 -4.60 8.34
C HIS A 345 -24.18 -5.21 7.73
N PHE A 346 -24.36 -6.25 6.91
CA PHE A 346 -23.27 -7.01 6.33
C PHE A 346 -23.37 -7.04 4.80
N PRO A 347 -22.24 -7.11 4.07
CA PRO A 347 -22.26 -7.10 2.61
C PRO A 347 -22.96 -8.31 2.00
N VAL A 348 -23.47 -8.14 0.79
CA VAL A 348 -23.90 -9.25 -0.07
C VAL A 348 -22.76 -10.25 -0.23
N GLY A 349 -23.06 -11.54 -0.09
CA GLY A 349 -22.12 -12.61 -0.42
C GLY A 349 -22.24 -13.82 0.48
N LEU A 350 -21.33 -14.77 0.31
CA LEU A 350 -21.30 -15.98 1.12
C LEU A 350 -20.66 -15.69 2.46
N ILE A 351 -21.39 -15.98 3.53
CA ILE A 351 -20.93 -15.75 4.89
C ILE A 351 -20.69 -17.07 5.61
N GLY A 352 -19.68 -17.09 6.48
CA GLY A 352 -19.44 -18.15 7.44
C GLY A 352 -19.69 -17.64 8.87
N PHE A 353 -20.17 -18.53 9.74
CA PHE A 353 -20.22 -18.33 11.17
C PHE A 353 -19.20 -19.22 11.86
N ASN A 354 -18.58 -18.73 12.93
CA ASN A 354 -17.74 -19.53 13.80
C ASN A 354 -17.96 -19.11 15.27
N SER A 355 -18.07 -20.10 16.15
CA SER A 355 -18.14 -19.93 17.60
C SER A 355 -17.68 -21.22 18.27
N SER A 356 -17.10 -21.12 19.45
CA SER A 356 -16.68 -22.29 20.21
C SER A 356 -16.85 -22.10 21.71
N THR A 357 -17.10 -23.20 22.41
CA THR A 357 -17.11 -23.24 23.87
C THR A 357 -16.73 -24.63 24.35
N GLN A 358 -16.33 -24.74 25.63
CA GLN A 358 -16.02 -26.00 26.26
C GLN A 358 -16.83 -26.16 27.55
N GLN A 359 -17.54 -27.29 27.68
CA GLN A 359 -18.28 -27.61 28.89
C GLN A 359 -18.22 -29.12 29.16
N GLN A 360 -18.03 -29.51 30.43
CA GLN A 360 -17.85 -30.91 30.84
C GLN A 360 -16.75 -31.65 30.06
N GLY A 361 -15.66 -30.96 29.73
CA GLY A 361 -14.51 -31.55 29.02
C GLY A 361 -14.72 -31.78 27.51
N LYS A 362 -15.89 -31.46 26.96
CA LYS A 362 -16.17 -31.52 25.51
C LYS A 362 -16.16 -30.13 24.88
N PHE A 363 -15.67 -30.05 23.64
CA PHE A 363 -15.78 -28.87 22.80
C PHE A 363 -17.07 -28.89 21.98
N TYR A 364 -17.66 -27.71 21.81
CA TYR A 364 -18.84 -27.48 20.99
C TYR A 364 -18.58 -26.31 20.04
N TYR A 365 -18.90 -26.49 18.76
CA TYR A 365 -18.64 -25.51 17.72
C TYR A 365 -19.93 -25.14 16.99
N GLY A 366 -20.23 -23.84 16.93
CA GLY A 366 -21.27 -23.29 16.08
C GLY A 366 -20.63 -22.81 14.78
N GLN A 367 -20.68 -23.66 13.75
CA GLN A 367 -20.09 -23.40 12.44
C GLN A 367 -21.09 -23.73 11.34
N GLY A 368 -21.28 -22.80 10.40
CA GLY A 368 -22.16 -22.97 9.25
C GLY A 368 -22.07 -21.81 8.27
N GLN A 369 -22.62 -21.98 7.07
CA GLN A 369 -22.44 -21.07 5.93
C GLN A 369 -23.79 -20.81 5.26
N LEU A 370 -23.96 -19.61 4.70
CA LEU A 370 -25.14 -19.25 3.90
C LEU A 370 -24.84 -18.13 2.90
N LEU A 371 -25.62 -18.06 1.82
CA LEU A 371 -25.63 -16.91 0.92
C LEU A 371 -26.45 -15.77 1.54
N LEU A 372 -25.79 -14.65 1.85
CA LEU A 372 -26.43 -13.45 2.37
C LEU A 372 -26.84 -12.53 1.23
N ASN A 373 -28.14 -12.53 0.94
CA ASN A 373 -28.76 -11.70 -0.09
C ASN A 373 -30.06 -11.01 0.36
N ARG A 374 -30.33 -11.07 1.67
CA ARG A 374 -31.51 -10.54 2.34
C ARG A 374 -31.23 -10.50 3.84
N ASN A 375 -32.11 -9.84 4.59
CA ASN A 375 -32.08 -9.89 6.05
C ASN A 375 -32.36 -11.33 6.54
N VAL A 376 -31.56 -11.81 7.49
CA VAL A 376 -31.65 -13.19 7.99
C VAL A 376 -31.67 -13.29 9.51
N PHE A 377 -32.40 -14.28 10.02
CA PHE A 377 -32.31 -14.77 11.38
C PHE A 377 -31.80 -16.21 11.38
N VAL A 378 -30.69 -16.48 12.05
CA VAL A 378 -30.00 -17.79 12.03
C VAL A 378 -30.09 -18.47 13.39
N SER A 379 -30.48 -19.74 13.41
CA SER A 379 -30.28 -20.60 14.59
C SER A 379 -29.05 -21.46 14.35
N LEU A 380 -27.94 -21.14 15.03
CA LEU A 380 -26.64 -21.79 14.87
C LEU A 380 -26.44 -22.84 15.97
N VAL A 381 -26.33 -24.12 15.59
CA VAL A 381 -26.27 -25.23 16.54
C VAL A 381 -24.82 -25.45 16.99
N MET A 382 -24.58 -25.45 18.30
CA MET A 382 -23.26 -25.67 18.91
C MET A 382 -22.93 -27.17 18.96
N ARG A 383 -22.50 -27.75 17.84
CA ARG A 383 -22.33 -29.21 17.68
C ARG A 383 -21.01 -29.71 18.26
N ASN A 384 -21.01 -30.90 18.85
CA ASN A 384 -19.79 -31.67 19.08
C ASN A 384 -19.65 -32.79 18.01
N GLN A 385 -18.60 -33.60 18.13
CA GLN A 385 -18.32 -34.70 17.21
C GLN A 385 -19.44 -35.76 17.15
N ASP A 386 -20.14 -36.01 18.26
CA ASP A 386 -21.26 -36.97 18.32
C ASP A 386 -22.48 -36.44 17.54
N ASP A 387 -22.74 -35.13 17.61
CA ASP A 387 -23.80 -34.46 16.85
C ASP A 387 -23.53 -34.50 15.34
N VAL A 388 -22.28 -34.27 14.93
CA VAL A 388 -21.90 -34.33 13.51
C VAL A 388 -22.07 -35.74 12.95
N LYS A 389 -21.62 -36.77 13.69
CA LYS A 389 -21.83 -38.19 13.34
C LYS A 389 -23.31 -38.56 13.23
N SER A 390 -24.16 -37.91 14.03
CA SER A 390 -25.61 -38.12 14.05
C SER A 390 -26.36 -37.28 12.99
N GLY A 391 -25.66 -36.52 12.15
CA GLY A 391 -26.26 -35.73 11.09
C GLY A 391 -27.00 -34.48 11.58
N VAL A 392 -26.66 -33.94 12.75
CA VAL A 392 -27.27 -32.71 13.26
C VAL A 392 -26.90 -31.53 12.35
N PRO A 393 -27.89 -30.80 11.78
CA PRO A 393 -27.62 -29.67 10.89
C PRO A 393 -26.83 -28.55 11.59
N PRO A 394 -25.92 -27.86 10.88
CA PRO A 394 -25.11 -26.77 11.44
C PRO A 394 -25.95 -25.56 11.85
N LEU A 395 -26.94 -25.21 11.02
CA LEU A 395 -27.80 -24.08 11.23
C LEU A 395 -29.17 -24.30 10.60
N THR A 396 -30.13 -23.48 11.02
CA THR A 396 -31.38 -23.26 10.29
C THR A 396 -31.59 -21.77 10.06
N VAL A 397 -32.15 -21.40 8.92
CA VAL A 397 -32.39 -20.00 8.54
C VAL A 397 -33.89 -19.74 8.56
N THR A 398 -34.32 -18.73 9.30
CA THR A 398 -35.66 -18.16 9.15
C THR A 398 -35.53 -16.84 8.39
N THR A 399 -36.20 -16.74 7.25
CA THR A 399 -36.27 -15.47 6.52
C THR A 399 -37.17 -14.51 7.29
N LEU A 400 -36.61 -13.37 7.69
CA LEU A 400 -37.39 -12.27 8.25
C LEU A 400 -38.07 -11.54 7.09
N PHE A 401 -39.24 -12.00 6.66
CA PHE A 401 -40.09 -11.20 5.78
C PHE A 401 -40.69 -10.04 6.60
N GLY A 402 -39.91 -8.98 6.82
CA GLY A 402 -40.50 -7.66 6.94
C GLY A 402 -41.18 -7.34 5.61
N ALA A 403 -42.34 -6.69 5.63
CA ALA A 403 -42.99 -6.26 4.41
C ALA A 403 -41.98 -5.43 3.58
N GLN A 404 -41.47 -5.99 2.49
CA GLN A 404 -40.65 -5.24 1.54
C GLN A 404 -41.51 -4.08 1.05
N THR A 405 -41.13 -2.85 1.40
CA THR A 405 -41.69 -1.70 0.71
C THR A 405 -41.20 -1.76 -0.73
N VAL A 406 -42.10 -1.51 -1.69
CA VAL A 406 -41.89 -1.58 -3.14
C VAL A 406 -40.65 -0.78 -3.63
N ALA A 407 -40.12 0.13 -2.81
CA ALA A 407 -38.88 0.89 -3.05
C ALA A 407 -37.58 0.04 -2.95
N GLU A 408 -37.57 -1.08 -2.22
CA GLU A 408 -36.39 -1.99 -2.16
C GLU A 408 -36.32 -2.95 -3.36
N ALA A 409 -37.43 -3.10 -4.11
CA ALA A 409 -37.51 -3.96 -5.29
C ALA A 409 -37.19 -3.23 -6.61
N SER A 410 -36.99 -1.91 -6.56
CA SER A 410 -36.68 -1.07 -7.73
C SER A 410 -35.19 -0.75 -7.92
N ASP A 411 -34.33 -1.20 -7.01
CA ASP A 411 -32.88 -1.13 -7.18
C ASP A 411 -32.40 -2.26 -8.11
N PRO A 412 -31.34 -2.06 -8.92
CA PRO A 412 -30.76 -3.17 -9.66
C PRO A 412 -30.44 -4.29 -8.67
N ASP A 413 -30.97 -5.49 -8.95
CA ASP A 413 -30.71 -6.66 -8.12
C ASP A 413 -29.18 -6.79 -7.96
N PRO A 414 -28.62 -6.64 -6.75
CA PRO A 414 -27.18 -6.74 -6.55
C PRO A 414 -26.64 -8.14 -6.89
N LEU A 415 -27.52 -9.11 -7.13
CA LEU A 415 -27.25 -10.45 -7.61
C LEU A 415 -27.70 -10.68 -9.06
N ALA A 416 -28.11 -9.65 -9.80
CA ALA A 416 -28.50 -9.78 -11.19
C ALA A 416 -27.37 -10.47 -11.96
N VAL A 417 -27.64 -11.69 -12.43
CA VAL A 417 -26.68 -12.46 -13.21
C VAL A 417 -26.54 -11.74 -14.56
N PRO A 418 -25.32 -11.33 -14.94
CA PRO A 418 -25.09 -10.76 -16.26
C PRO A 418 -25.64 -11.68 -17.36
N ALA A 419 -26.26 -11.12 -18.40
CA ALA A 419 -26.96 -11.92 -19.41
C ALA A 419 -26.06 -12.94 -20.12
N ASP A 420 -24.78 -12.61 -20.29
CA ASP A 420 -23.74 -13.49 -20.80
C ASP A 420 -23.42 -14.64 -19.83
N VAL A 421 -23.30 -14.35 -18.53
CA VAL A 421 -23.13 -15.38 -17.49
C VAL A 421 -24.34 -16.29 -17.43
N ALA A 422 -25.56 -15.74 -17.52
CA ALA A 422 -26.79 -16.51 -17.54
C ALA A 422 -26.89 -17.43 -18.77
N ALA A 423 -26.52 -16.93 -19.95
CA ALA A 423 -26.49 -17.72 -21.18
C ALA A 423 -25.41 -18.82 -21.12
N ALA A 424 -24.21 -18.51 -20.61
CA ALA A 424 -23.15 -19.48 -20.44
C ALA A 424 -23.52 -20.57 -19.42
N ARG A 425 -24.20 -20.22 -18.32
CA ARG A 425 -24.73 -21.19 -17.34
C ARG A 425 -25.76 -22.11 -17.98
N ALA A 426 -26.69 -21.56 -18.76
CA ALA A 426 -27.71 -22.35 -19.45
C ALA A 426 -27.09 -23.37 -20.43
N ASP A 427 -26.03 -22.98 -21.15
CA ASP A 427 -25.28 -23.91 -22.00
C ASP A 427 -24.57 -24.99 -21.16
N ALA A 428 -23.85 -24.60 -20.11
CA ALA A 428 -23.14 -25.52 -19.22
C ALA A 428 -24.06 -26.55 -18.53
N ALA A 429 -25.30 -26.17 -18.21
CA ALA A 429 -26.31 -27.09 -17.68
C ALA A 429 -26.69 -28.21 -18.67
N THR A 430 -26.56 -27.96 -19.98
CA THR A 430 -26.84 -28.93 -21.05
C THR A 430 -25.59 -29.62 -21.58
N ASN A 431 -24.46 -28.92 -21.58
CA ASN A 431 -23.16 -29.34 -22.10
C ASN A 431 -22.08 -29.05 -21.04
N PRO A 432 -22.05 -29.80 -19.92
CA PRO A 432 -21.10 -29.53 -18.87
C PRO A 432 -19.66 -29.70 -19.39
N PRO A 433 -18.72 -28.83 -18.97
CA PRO A 433 -17.32 -28.99 -19.32
C PRO A 433 -16.84 -30.40 -18.91
N SER A 434 -15.97 -30.99 -19.73
CA SER A 434 -15.46 -32.34 -19.49
C SER A 434 -14.83 -32.39 -18.11
N ALA A 435 -15.37 -33.21 -17.20
CA ALA A 435 -14.80 -33.39 -15.88
C ALA A 435 -13.38 -33.97 -16.02
N PRO A 436 -12.34 -33.28 -15.52
CA PRO A 436 -11.01 -33.88 -15.43
C PRO A 436 -11.03 -35.22 -14.71
N VAL A 437 -10.11 -36.11 -15.11
CA VAL A 437 -9.98 -37.44 -14.52
C VAL A 437 -9.72 -37.31 -13.02
N GLN A 438 -10.69 -37.73 -12.22
CA GLN A 438 -10.59 -37.79 -10.77
C GLN A 438 -9.39 -38.68 -10.40
N PRO A 439 -8.42 -38.21 -9.59
CA PRO A 439 -7.49 -39.15 -8.98
C PRO A 439 -8.34 -40.06 -8.11
N THR A 440 -8.51 -41.31 -8.56
CA THR A 440 -9.17 -42.35 -7.78
C THR A 440 -8.51 -42.36 -6.42
N SER A 441 -9.28 -42.17 -5.35
CA SER A 441 -8.82 -42.54 -4.02
C SER A 441 -8.47 -44.02 -4.13
N ALA A 442 -7.19 -44.35 -4.20
CA ALA A 442 -6.75 -45.69 -3.88
C ALA A 442 -7.09 -45.87 -2.41
N ALA A 443 -8.32 -46.29 -2.12
CA ALA A 443 -8.60 -47.06 -0.94
C ALA A 443 -7.78 -48.34 -1.13
N ALA A 444 -6.49 -48.28 -0.83
CA ALA A 444 -5.82 -49.48 -0.38
C ALA A 444 -6.67 -49.97 0.80
N ALA A 445 -6.94 -51.27 0.83
CA ALA A 445 -7.54 -51.94 1.99
C ALA A 445 -6.54 -51.94 3.16
N ASP A 446 -6.08 -50.74 3.55
CA ASP A 446 -5.15 -50.46 4.60
C ASP A 446 -5.96 -49.95 5.81
N PRO A 447 -6.02 -50.73 6.90
CA PRO A 447 -6.78 -50.36 8.09
C PRO A 447 -6.22 -49.12 8.81
N SER A 448 -5.08 -48.59 8.38
CA SER A 448 -4.46 -47.37 8.92
C SER A 448 -4.91 -46.07 8.24
N THR A 449 -5.88 -46.12 7.32
CA THR A 449 -6.40 -44.95 6.61
C THR A 449 -7.92 -44.89 6.58
N VAL A 450 -8.47 -43.69 6.46
CA VAL A 450 -9.92 -43.47 6.29
C VAL A 450 -10.18 -42.31 5.34
N SER A 451 -11.20 -42.42 4.48
CA SER A 451 -11.53 -41.41 3.49
C SER A 451 -12.99 -40.96 3.55
N VAL A 452 -13.23 -39.71 3.17
CA VAL A 452 -14.55 -39.12 2.94
C VAL A 452 -14.57 -38.41 1.58
N SER A 453 -15.73 -38.43 0.93
CA SER A 453 -15.97 -37.69 -0.31
C SER A 453 -17.33 -37.02 -0.22
N SER A 454 -17.35 -35.69 -0.41
CA SER A 454 -18.55 -34.87 -0.39
C SER A 454 -18.72 -34.18 -1.74
N THR A 455 -19.71 -34.60 -2.50
CA THR A 455 -20.12 -33.95 -3.76
C THR A 455 -21.39 -33.17 -3.51
N ALA A 456 -21.39 -31.88 -3.83
CA ALA A 456 -22.57 -31.05 -3.79
C ALA A 456 -23.63 -31.58 -4.76
N GLY A 457 -24.91 -31.32 -4.47
CA GLY A 457 -26.01 -31.83 -5.28
C GLY A 457 -27.16 -30.83 -5.33
N PRO A 458 -28.17 -30.92 -4.43
CA PRO A 458 -29.27 -29.97 -4.44
C PRO A 458 -28.81 -28.55 -4.08
N GLN A 459 -29.41 -27.56 -4.75
CA GLN A 459 -29.23 -26.14 -4.48
C GLN A 459 -29.37 -25.82 -2.97
N ASP A 460 -28.39 -25.09 -2.44
CA ASP A 460 -28.33 -24.54 -1.09
C ASP A 460 -28.46 -25.60 0.03
N VAL A 461 -28.20 -26.89 -0.28
CA VAL A 461 -28.25 -27.99 0.68
C VAL A 461 -26.84 -28.53 0.94
N PRO A 462 -26.35 -28.50 2.20
CA PRO A 462 -25.05 -29.05 2.52
C PRO A 462 -25.06 -30.59 2.54
N ILE A 463 -24.07 -31.18 1.89
CA ILE A 463 -23.74 -32.61 1.99
C ILE A 463 -22.57 -32.75 2.97
N ILE A 464 -22.70 -33.55 4.03
CA ILE A 464 -21.74 -33.59 5.16
C ILE A 464 -21.38 -35.04 5.57
N PRO A 465 -20.59 -35.77 4.77
CA PRO A 465 -20.05 -37.07 5.19
C PRO A 465 -18.97 -36.92 6.27
N SER A 466 -18.85 -37.95 7.11
CA SER A 466 -17.77 -38.05 8.10
C SER A 466 -17.25 -39.48 8.21
N ALA A 467 -16.02 -39.63 8.66
CA ALA A 467 -15.42 -40.92 8.94
C ALA A 467 -14.38 -40.82 10.07
N THR A 468 -14.10 -41.95 10.73
CA THR A 468 -13.26 -42.00 11.94
C THR A 468 -12.04 -42.89 11.74
N LEU A 469 -10.86 -42.40 12.15
CA LEU A 469 -9.60 -43.14 12.19
C LEU A 469 -9.25 -43.49 13.63
N ASP A 470 -8.99 -44.77 13.91
CA ASP A 470 -8.34 -45.18 15.15
C ASP A 470 -6.83 -44.91 15.05
N VAL A 471 -6.30 -44.13 15.97
CA VAL A 471 -4.88 -43.75 16.02
C VAL A 471 -4.20 -44.49 17.18
N PRO A 472 -3.17 -45.31 16.90
CA PRO A 472 -2.44 -46.04 17.92
C PRO A 472 -1.77 -45.14 18.98
N ALA A 473 -1.56 -45.72 20.16
CA ALA A 473 -0.77 -45.10 21.22
C ALA A 473 0.65 -44.75 20.74
N GLY A 474 1.16 -43.58 21.14
CA GLY A 474 2.51 -43.12 20.78
C GLY A 474 2.66 -42.53 19.38
N THR A 475 1.62 -42.53 18.54
CA THR A 475 1.63 -41.81 17.26
C THR A 475 1.69 -40.31 17.52
N THR A 476 2.65 -39.61 16.93
CA THR A 476 2.79 -38.15 17.10
C THR A 476 2.19 -37.36 15.95
N LYS A 477 2.02 -37.97 14.78
CA LYS A 477 1.59 -37.29 13.56
C LYS A 477 0.64 -38.16 12.73
N VAL A 478 -0.40 -37.55 12.19
CA VAL A 478 -1.28 -38.10 11.14
C VAL A 478 -1.37 -37.10 10.00
N THR A 479 -1.27 -37.54 8.75
CA THR A 479 -1.37 -36.67 7.58
C THR A 479 -2.80 -36.66 7.05
N LEU A 480 -3.34 -35.47 6.83
CA LEU A 480 -4.57 -35.21 6.09
C LEU A 480 -4.21 -34.93 4.63
N SER A 481 -4.58 -35.83 3.73
CA SER A 481 -4.47 -35.65 2.28
C SER A 481 -5.82 -35.26 1.71
N TYR A 482 -5.92 -34.15 0.99
CA TYR A 482 -7.19 -33.73 0.37
C TYR A 482 -7.02 -33.05 -0.97
N ASN A 483 -8.11 -33.04 -1.74
CA ASN A 483 -8.25 -32.26 -2.97
C ASN A 483 -9.70 -31.80 -3.12
N VAL A 484 -9.87 -30.69 -3.81
CA VAL A 484 -11.18 -30.16 -4.18
C VAL A 484 -11.25 -30.05 -5.69
N PHE A 485 -12.42 -30.33 -6.22
CA PHE A 485 -12.75 -30.29 -7.63
C PHE A 485 -14.02 -29.47 -7.81
N THR A 486 -14.09 -28.63 -8.84
CA THR A 486 -15.31 -27.90 -9.18
C THR A 486 -15.54 -27.90 -10.69
N GLN A 487 -16.79 -28.04 -11.10
CA GLN A 487 -17.19 -27.88 -12.50
C GLN A 487 -17.45 -26.41 -12.88
N GLU A 488 -17.41 -25.50 -11.91
CA GLU A 488 -17.52 -24.06 -12.16
C GLU A 488 -16.28 -23.49 -12.87
N TRP A 489 -15.14 -24.18 -12.75
CA TRP A 489 -13.85 -23.78 -13.33
C TRP A 489 -13.78 -24.07 -14.84
N PRO A 490 -13.18 -23.17 -15.66
CA PRO A 490 -12.64 -21.85 -15.31
C PRO A 490 -13.65 -20.71 -15.39
N PHE A 491 -14.83 -20.94 -15.98
CA PHE A 491 -15.67 -19.87 -16.51
C PHE A 491 -16.39 -19.07 -15.43
N PHE A 492 -16.94 -19.74 -14.42
CA PHE A 492 -17.81 -19.09 -13.43
C PHE A 492 -17.07 -18.67 -12.16
N VAL A 493 -15.78 -18.98 -12.08
CA VAL A 493 -14.94 -18.60 -10.94
C VAL A 493 -14.17 -17.30 -11.13
N GLN A 494 -14.14 -16.78 -12.37
CA GLN A 494 -13.38 -15.61 -12.76
C GLN A 494 -14.15 -14.30 -12.58
N SER A 495 -15.46 -14.37 -12.32
CA SER A 495 -16.31 -13.23 -11.99
C SER A 495 -16.99 -13.48 -10.64
N GLN A 496 -17.51 -12.43 -10.00
CA GLN A 496 -18.35 -12.65 -8.82
C GLN A 496 -19.65 -13.28 -9.29
N SER A 497 -19.78 -14.58 -9.03
CA SER A 497 -20.97 -15.35 -9.32
C SER A 497 -21.80 -15.50 -8.05
N ILE A 498 -23.12 -15.45 -8.22
CA ILE A 498 -24.09 -15.74 -7.17
C ILE A 498 -24.21 -17.24 -6.91
N PHE A 499 -23.80 -18.04 -7.90
CA PHE A 499 -23.57 -19.48 -7.80
C PHE A 499 -22.08 -19.67 -7.57
N ASN A 500 -21.68 -19.70 -6.31
CA ASN A 500 -20.28 -19.77 -5.93
C ASN A 500 -20.21 -20.80 -4.82
N ASP A 501 -19.92 -22.04 -5.20
CA ASP A 501 -20.05 -23.16 -4.28
C ASP A 501 -19.19 -22.98 -3.03
N VAL A 502 -19.63 -23.60 -1.94
CA VAL A 502 -18.91 -23.60 -0.67
C VAL A 502 -18.49 -25.00 -0.33
N TRP A 503 -17.27 -25.14 0.19
CA TRP A 503 -16.81 -26.38 0.77
C TRP A 503 -16.05 -26.15 2.06
N SER A 504 -16.03 -27.19 2.90
CA SER A 504 -15.21 -27.18 4.11
C SER A 504 -14.64 -28.56 4.43
N LEU A 505 -13.58 -28.57 5.23
CA LEU A 505 -12.95 -29.76 5.75
C LEU A 505 -12.55 -29.52 7.20
N THR A 506 -12.90 -30.45 8.09
CA THR A 506 -12.61 -30.36 9.52
C THR A 506 -12.03 -31.69 9.99
N VAL A 507 -10.99 -31.63 10.82
CA VAL A 507 -10.47 -32.78 11.57
C VAL A 507 -10.61 -32.49 13.04
N SER A 508 -11.27 -33.37 13.78
CA SER A 508 -11.40 -33.29 15.24
C SER A 508 -10.89 -34.57 15.89
N GLY A 509 -10.36 -34.48 17.11
CA GLY A 509 -9.75 -35.62 17.79
C GLY A 509 -9.93 -35.65 19.31
N GLY A 510 -9.67 -36.83 19.88
CA GLY A 510 -9.74 -37.08 21.31
C GLY A 510 -11.16 -37.18 21.87
N ALA A 511 -11.28 -37.65 23.11
CA ALA A 511 -12.59 -37.77 23.79
C ALA A 511 -13.31 -36.43 24.01
N SER A 512 -12.57 -35.32 23.93
CA SER A 512 -13.10 -33.96 24.03
C SER A 512 -13.68 -33.43 22.71
N GLY A 513 -13.38 -34.07 21.57
CA GLY A 513 -13.76 -33.57 20.25
C GLY A 513 -13.06 -32.26 19.88
N GLN A 514 -11.78 -32.10 20.25
CA GLN A 514 -11.01 -30.90 19.93
C GLN A 514 -10.81 -30.79 18.41
N GLN A 515 -11.08 -29.63 17.84
CA GLN A 515 -10.80 -29.35 16.43
C GLN A 515 -9.30 -29.15 16.24
N LEU A 516 -8.70 -29.98 15.38
CA LEU A 516 -7.26 -29.98 15.07
C LEU A 516 -6.96 -29.30 13.73
N PHE A 517 -7.94 -29.29 12.82
CA PHE A 517 -7.85 -28.64 11.52
C PHE A 517 -9.24 -28.17 11.08
N GLU A 518 -9.30 -27.00 10.45
CA GLU A 518 -10.49 -26.53 9.75
C GLU A 518 -10.10 -25.62 8.60
N ILE A 519 -10.80 -25.81 7.49
CA ILE A 519 -10.74 -24.92 6.34
C ILE A 519 -12.13 -24.84 5.73
N THR A 520 -12.58 -23.62 5.46
CA THR A 520 -13.79 -23.33 4.69
C THR A 520 -13.44 -22.39 3.55
N ARG A 521 -13.93 -22.65 2.34
CA ARG A 521 -13.72 -21.80 1.16
C ARG A 521 -15.00 -21.73 0.33
N ASN A 522 -15.16 -20.61 -0.36
CA ASN A 522 -15.99 -20.51 -1.54
C ASN A 522 -15.09 -20.60 -2.79
N VAL A 523 -15.64 -21.16 -3.86
CA VAL A 523 -14.89 -21.49 -5.08
C VAL A 523 -14.18 -20.27 -5.69
N ASN A 524 -14.82 -19.10 -5.73
CA ASN A 524 -14.24 -17.90 -6.36
C ASN A 524 -12.99 -17.39 -5.64
N ALA A 525 -12.93 -17.53 -4.31
CA ALA A 525 -11.78 -17.04 -3.54
C ALA A 525 -10.49 -17.76 -3.89
N GLN A 526 -10.60 -19.02 -4.32
CA GLN A 526 -9.48 -19.88 -4.67
C GLN A 526 -8.90 -19.58 -6.04
N TRP A 527 -9.46 -18.63 -6.78
CA TRP A 527 -8.77 -18.05 -7.93
C TRP A 527 -8.03 -16.76 -7.57
N PHE A 528 -8.55 -15.96 -6.64
CA PHE A 528 -8.08 -14.59 -6.44
C PHE A 528 -7.22 -14.37 -5.20
N SER A 529 -7.57 -15.00 -4.07
CA SER A 529 -7.16 -14.49 -2.76
C SER A 529 -6.73 -15.57 -1.78
N LEU A 530 -7.36 -16.74 -1.75
CA LEU A 530 -7.15 -17.72 -0.68
C LEU A 530 -6.74 -19.10 -1.23
N PRO A 531 -5.63 -19.69 -0.75
CA PRO A 531 -5.29 -21.06 -1.09
C PRO A 531 -6.29 -22.05 -0.45
N PRO A 532 -6.44 -23.25 -1.03
CA PRO A 532 -5.69 -23.77 -2.18
C PRO A 532 -6.19 -23.25 -3.53
N PHE A 533 -5.27 -22.94 -4.45
CA PHE A 533 -5.62 -22.34 -5.74
C PHE A 533 -5.99 -23.36 -6.82
N TRP A 534 -6.90 -22.97 -7.72
CA TRP A 534 -7.31 -23.80 -8.85
C TRP A 534 -6.17 -24.04 -9.84
N GLN A 535 -6.02 -25.29 -10.25
CA GLN A 535 -5.19 -25.71 -11.37
C GLN A 535 -5.98 -25.62 -12.68
N ALA A 536 -5.31 -25.70 -13.83
CA ALA A 536 -5.97 -25.59 -15.14
C ALA A 536 -7.08 -26.65 -15.34
N ASN A 537 -6.98 -27.77 -14.63
CA ASN A 537 -7.96 -28.85 -14.63
C ASN A 537 -9.07 -28.68 -13.57
N GLY A 538 -9.36 -27.50 -13.03
CA GLY A 538 -10.47 -27.32 -12.08
C GLY A 538 -10.35 -28.08 -10.76
N SER A 539 -9.17 -28.62 -10.45
CA SER A 539 -8.85 -29.19 -9.14
C SER A 539 -7.86 -28.31 -8.39
N THR A 540 -7.73 -28.50 -7.08
CA THR A 540 -6.65 -27.89 -6.28
C THR A 540 -5.31 -28.62 -6.39
N GLY A 541 -5.27 -29.75 -7.12
CA GLY A 541 -4.27 -30.79 -6.94
C GLY A 541 -4.35 -31.43 -5.54
N GLN A 542 -3.48 -32.41 -5.26
CA GLN A 542 -3.34 -32.95 -3.90
C GLN A 542 -2.71 -31.91 -2.97
N ILE A 543 -3.16 -31.91 -1.72
CA ILE A 543 -2.65 -31.09 -0.62
C ILE A 543 -2.49 -32.02 0.57
N GLN A 544 -1.40 -31.87 1.32
CA GLN A 544 -1.18 -32.58 2.57
C GLN A 544 -1.04 -31.58 3.73
N GLU A 545 -1.62 -31.94 4.87
CA GLU A 545 -1.49 -31.22 6.13
C GLU A 545 -1.13 -32.20 7.24
N ASP A 546 -0.07 -31.89 7.98
CA ASP A 546 0.37 -32.71 9.09
C ASP A 546 -0.36 -32.31 10.37
N ILE A 547 -1.10 -33.25 10.94
CA ILE A 547 -1.84 -33.07 12.18
C ILE A 547 -1.02 -33.64 13.34
N ASP A 548 -0.58 -32.77 14.25
CA ASP A 548 0.05 -33.17 15.51
C ASP A 548 -1.00 -33.80 16.44
N VAL A 549 -0.78 -35.07 16.78
CA VAL A 549 -1.63 -35.86 17.67
C VAL A 549 -0.88 -36.35 18.91
N SER A 550 0.35 -35.88 19.12
CA SER A 550 1.22 -36.31 20.23
C SER A 550 0.57 -36.12 21.60
N SER A 551 -0.18 -35.04 21.79
CA SER A 551 -0.91 -34.76 23.03
C SER A 551 -2.12 -35.68 23.23
N LEU A 552 -2.76 -36.12 22.14
CA LEU A 552 -3.94 -36.99 22.17
C LEU A 552 -3.59 -38.46 22.39
N THR A 553 -2.38 -38.88 22.02
CA THR A 553 -1.86 -40.24 22.21
C THR A 553 -0.89 -40.37 23.39
N ALA A 554 -0.73 -39.27 24.16
CA ALA A 554 0.13 -39.23 25.33
C ALA A 554 -0.25 -40.29 26.37
N ASN A 555 0.70 -40.65 27.23
CA ASN A 555 0.54 -41.72 28.23
C ASN A 555 0.21 -43.09 27.63
N ASN A 556 0.63 -43.31 26.38
CA ASN A 556 0.47 -44.57 25.66
C ASN A 556 -1.01 -45.01 25.54
N GLN A 557 -1.91 -44.05 25.30
CA GLN A 557 -3.33 -44.31 25.06
C GLN A 557 -3.66 -44.11 23.57
N PRO A 558 -4.47 -44.98 22.95
CA PRO A 558 -4.98 -44.75 21.60
C PRO A 558 -6.01 -43.60 21.63
N THR A 559 -6.26 -43.02 20.46
CA THR A 559 -7.27 -41.96 20.28
C THR A 559 -8.02 -42.15 18.97
N GLN A 560 -9.08 -41.36 18.76
CA GLN A 560 -9.81 -41.32 17.49
C GLN A 560 -9.75 -39.92 16.89
N LEU A 561 -9.57 -39.88 15.57
CA LEU A 561 -9.76 -38.68 14.77
C LEU A 561 -11.02 -38.84 13.92
N THR A 562 -11.75 -37.76 13.69
CA THR A 562 -12.86 -37.71 12.74
C THR A 562 -12.61 -36.62 11.73
N VAL A 563 -12.65 -37.02 10.46
CA VAL A 563 -12.63 -36.12 9.32
C VAL A 563 -14.06 -35.90 8.85
N VAL A 564 -14.39 -34.65 8.56
CA VAL A 564 -15.70 -34.20 8.07
C VAL A 564 -15.46 -33.34 6.85
N ALA A 565 -16.06 -33.72 5.72
CA ALA A 565 -16.05 -32.91 4.50
C ALA A 565 -17.45 -32.33 4.28
N MET A 566 -17.52 -31.12 3.75
CA MET A 566 -18.78 -30.51 3.33
C MET A 566 -18.65 -29.91 1.93
N ALA A 567 -19.69 -30.04 1.13
CA ALA A 567 -19.88 -29.27 -0.10
C ALA A 567 -21.32 -28.78 -0.20
N ILE A 568 -21.51 -27.55 -0.67
CA ILE A 568 -22.79 -26.89 -0.91
C ILE A 568 -22.76 -26.31 -2.32
N ASP A 569 -23.76 -26.68 -3.13
CA ASP A 569 -24.00 -26.07 -4.42
C ASP A 569 -24.83 -24.82 -4.19
N ILE A 570 -24.32 -23.63 -4.54
CA ILE A 570 -24.99 -22.38 -4.19
C ILE A 570 -25.86 -21.91 -5.34
N GLY A 571 -27.14 -21.65 -5.07
CA GLY A 571 -28.00 -20.88 -5.98
C GLY A 571 -28.64 -21.60 -7.18
N ASP A 572 -28.15 -22.76 -7.65
CA ASP A 572 -28.77 -23.44 -8.81
C ASP A 572 -28.76 -24.99 -8.84
N GLY A 573 -27.89 -25.67 -8.08
CA GLY A 573 -27.79 -27.13 -8.10
C GLY A 573 -27.10 -27.70 -9.35
N ILE A 574 -26.30 -26.88 -10.05
CA ILE A 574 -25.67 -27.20 -11.34
C ILE A 574 -24.16 -26.93 -11.23
N LEU A 575 -23.33 -27.82 -11.82
CA LEU A 575 -21.86 -27.77 -11.79
C LEU A 575 -21.24 -28.03 -10.40
N PRO A 576 -21.42 -29.24 -9.83
CA PRO A 576 -21.11 -29.51 -8.44
C PRO A 576 -19.62 -29.39 -8.08
N THR A 577 -19.37 -28.86 -6.89
CA THR A 577 -18.09 -28.95 -6.20
C THR A 577 -17.97 -30.25 -5.39
N THR A 578 -16.82 -30.90 -5.44
CA THR A 578 -16.49 -32.14 -4.72
C THR A 578 -15.24 -31.97 -3.86
N VAL A 579 -15.32 -32.35 -2.59
CA VAL A 579 -14.17 -32.47 -1.67
C VAL A 579 -13.87 -33.92 -1.42
N ASN A 580 -12.61 -34.32 -1.59
CA ASN A 580 -12.11 -35.63 -1.21
C ASN A 580 -11.04 -35.45 -0.13
N ALA A 581 -11.11 -36.22 0.94
CA ALA A 581 -10.12 -36.18 2.02
C ALA A 581 -9.84 -37.56 2.59
N THR A 582 -8.60 -37.78 3.00
CA THR A 582 -8.10 -39.03 3.59
C THR A 582 -7.20 -38.70 4.78
N LEU A 583 -7.38 -39.39 5.91
CA LEU A 583 -6.44 -39.38 7.03
C LEU A 583 -5.57 -40.65 6.98
N GLY A 584 -4.25 -40.51 7.18
CA GLY A 584 -3.31 -41.63 7.12
C GLY A 584 -1.83 -41.19 7.15
N ALA A 585 -0.94 -42.02 6.61
CA ALA A 585 0.47 -41.67 6.37
C ALA A 585 0.65 -40.94 5.03
N ALA A 586 1.69 -40.09 4.91
CA ALA A 586 2.02 -39.36 3.68
C ALA A 586 2.46 -40.32 2.54
N PRO A 587 1.72 -40.44 1.42
CA PRO A 587 1.99 -41.45 0.40
C PRO A 587 3.08 -41.08 -0.60
N GLN A 588 3.39 -39.78 -0.79
CA GLN A 588 4.32 -39.25 -1.81
C GLN A 588 4.72 -37.80 -1.52
N ILE A 589 5.70 -37.25 -2.25
CA ILE A 589 6.01 -35.80 -2.21
C ILE A 589 4.80 -35.03 -2.74
N THR A 590 4.37 -34.01 -2.00
CA THR A 590 3.30 -33.09 -2.41
C THR A 590 3.75 -31.66 -2.16
N ILE A 591 3.53 -30.77 -3.14
CA ILE A 591 3.62 -29.33 -2.88
C ILE A 591 2.29 -28.92 -2.27
N ASP A 592 2.30 -28.46 -1.04
CA ASP A 592 1.06 -28.15 -0.30
C ASP A 592 0.60 -26.73 -0.61
N SER A 593 1.53 -25.78 -0.67
CA SER A 593 1.25 -24.41 -1.04
C SER A 593 2.45 -23.69 -1.65
N VAL A 594 2.15 -22.64 -2.42
CA VAL A 594 3.12 -21.72 -2.98
C VAL A 594 2.68 -20.28 -2.70
N SER A 595 3.58 -19.46 -2.22
CA SER A 595 3.30 -18.06 -1.89
C SER A 595 4.38 -17.15 -2.46
N ASN A 596 3.97 -16.06 -3.10
CA ASN A 596 4.92 -15.03 -3.54
C ASN A 596 5.46 -14.27 -2.33
N ASP A 597 6.77 -14.02 -2.31
CA ASP A 597 7.39 -13.22 -1.27
C ASP A 597 7.32 -11.72 -1.64
N ALA A 598 7.37 -10.86 -0.62
CA ALA A 598 7.51 -9.43 -0.83
C ALA A 598 8.88 -9.10 -1.46
N LEU A 599 8.93 -8.04 -2.27
CA LEU A 599 10.22 -7.50 -2.70
C LEU A 599 10.95 -6.87 -1.51
N THR A 600 12.28 -6.95 -1.54
CA THR A 600 13.15 -6.24 -0.59
C THR A 600 13.18 -4.73 -0.85
N VAL A 601 12.80 -4.31 -2.05
CA VAL A 601 12.64 -2.90 -2.44
C VAL A 601 11.17 -2.50 -2.35
N ALA A 602 10.91 -1.26 -1.94
CA ALA A 602 9.56 -0.73 -1.84
C ALA A 602 8.86 -0.73 -3.21
N THR A 603 7.61 -1.20 -3.23
CA THR A 603 6.71 -1.13 -4.39
C THR A 603 5.38 -0.53 -3.96
N ARG A 604 4.70 0.17 -4.88
CA ARG A 604 3.32 0.64 -4.66
C ARG A 604 2.28 -0.41 -5.03
N GLY A 605 2.66 -1.41 -5.83
CA GLY A 605 1.82 -2.57 -6.08
C GLY A 605 1.63 -3.44 -4.83
N ASP A 606 0.53 -4.16 -4.78
CA ASP A 606 0.13 -5.15 -3.76
C ASP A 606 0.96 -6.46 -3.78
N GLY A 607 2.15 -6.43 -4.40
CA GLY A 607 3.02 -7.60 -4.59
C GLY A 607 2.52 -8.59 -5.64
N THR A 608 1.44 -8.28 -6.37
CA THR A 608 0.87 -9.16 -7.40
C THR A 608 1.40 -8.89 -8.82
N PHE A 609 2.16 -7.81 -9.00
CA PHE A 609 2.68 -7.36 -10.30
C PHE A 609 4.07 -7.90 -10.60
N TYR A 610 4.20 -8.55 -11.77
CA TYR A 610 5.41 -9.22 -12.22
C TYR A 610 5.81 -8.75 -13.61
N SER A 611 6.98 -8.14 -13.71
CA SER A 611 7.55 -7.67 -14.97
C SER A 611 8.19 -8.80 -15.76
N ILE A 612 7.72 -9.01 -16.99
CA ILE A 612 8.26 -10.01 -17.92
C ILE A 612 9.10 -9.30 -18.99
N PRO A 613 10.45 -9.40 -18.95
CA PRO A 613 11.32 -8.76 -19.91
C PRO A 613 11.10 -9.30 -21.33
N ARG A 614 11.52 -8.49 -22.32
CA ARG A 614 11.58 -8.91 -23.72
C ARG A 614 12.47 -10.14 -23.89
N SER A 615 12.21 -10.88 -24.97
CA SER A 615 13.08 -11.99 -25.38
C SER A 615 14.55 -11.55 -25.38
N SER A 616 15.43 -12.39 -24.86
CA SER A 616 16.86 -12.16 -24.61
C SER A 616 17.24 -11.12 -23.52
N ARG A 617 16.29 -10.62 -22.73
CA ARG A 617 16.53 -9.70 -21.60
C ARG A 617 16.21 -10.36 -20.25
N THR A 618 16.80 -9.84 -19.18
CA THR A 618 16.62 -10.30 -17.80
C THR A 618 15.93 -9.23 -16.95
N ASN A 619 15.43 -9.65 -15.79
CA ASN A 619 14.97 -8.72 -14.75
C ASN A 619 16.16 -8.08 -14.02
N ASN A 620 16.05 -6.81 -13.62
CA ASN A 620 17.07 -6.19 -12.74
C ASN A 620 16.77 -6.53 -11.27
N LEU A 621 15.49 -6.68 -10.93
CA LEU A 621 15.02 -6.96 -9.58
C LEU A 621 14.50 -8.38 -9.47
N GLN A 622 14.89 -9.06 -8.39
CA GLN A 622 14.58 -10.47 -8.19
C GLN A 622 13.34 -10.68 -7.34
N ARG A 623 12.45 -11.60 -7.75
CA ARG A 623 11.27 -12.05 -7.01
C ARG A 623 11.47 -13.49 -6.59
N THR A 624 11.00 -13.82 -5.38
CA THR A 624 11.04 -15.18 -4.84
C THR A 624 9.64 -15.71 -4.53
N PHE A 625 9.55 -17.04 -4.51
CA PHE A 625 8.41 -17.79 -3.99
C PHE A 625 8.87 -18.68 -2.85
N THR A 626 8.06 -18.76 -1.82
CA THR A 626 8.15 -19.80 -0.79
C THR A 626 7.25 -20.97 -1.20
N VAL A 627 7.82 -22.17 -1.22
CA VAL A 627 7.16 -23.44 -1.58
C VAL A 627 7.15 -24.33 -0.33
N LYS A 628 5.95 -24.60 0.20
CA LYS A 628 5.76 -25.57 1.27
C LYS A 628 5.42 -26.94 0.69
N TYR A 629 6.03 -27.98 1.23
CA TYR A 629 5.86 -29.33 0.75
C TYR A 629 5.93 -30.35 1.88
N THR A 630 5.26 -31.48 1.64
CA THR A 630 5.32 -32.68 2.48
C THR A 630 5.99 -33.79 1.68
N LYS A 631 6.80 -34.62 2.35
CA LYS A 631 7.50 -35.76 1.75
C LYS A 631 7.55 -36.96 2.69
N PRO A 632 7.72 -38.19 2.16
CA PRO A 632 8.14 -39.32 2.98
C PRO A 632 9.42 -39.01 3.75
N SER A 633 9.53 -39.50 4.99
CA SER A 633 10.65 -39.15 5.88
C SER A 633 12.03 -39.56 5.36
N ASP A 634 12.08 -40.57 4.49
CA ASP A 634 13.28 -41.11 3.84
C ASP A 634 13.56 -40.50 2.45
N ALA A 635 12.73 -39.56 1.99
CA ALA A 635 12.94 -38.88 0.72
C ALA A 635 13.85 -37.64 0.85
N THR A 636 14.67 -37.39 -0.18
CA THR A 636 15.48 -36.16 -0.32
C THR A 636 15.06 -35.40 -1.58
N ILE A 637 14.93 -34.07 -1.49
CA ILE A 637 14.63 -33.23 -2.67
C ILE A 637 15.86 -33.12 -3.57
N SER A 638 15.69 -33.41 -4.86
CA SER A 638 16.76 -33.44 -5.87
C SER A 638 16.66 -32.32 -6.90
N ASN A 639 15.46 -31.80 -7.19
CA ASN A 639 15.27 -30.74 -8.19
C ASN A 639 13.97 -29.95 -7.96
N LEU A 640 13.97 -28.66 -8.30
CA LEU A 640 12.77 -27.86 -8.47
C LEU A 640 12.65 -27.40 -9.91
N LYS A 641 11.50 -27.65 -10.53
CA LYS A 641 11.13 -27.10 -11.83
C LYS A 641 10.01 -26.07 -11.66
N VAL A 642 10.14 -24.93 -12.33
CA VAL A 642 9.14 -23.86 -12.36
C VAL A 642 8.88 -23.41 -13.80
N ASN A 643 7.64 -23.53 -14.25
CA ASN A 643 7.19 -23.06 -15.56
C ASN A 643 6.40 -21.76 -15.40
N LEU A 644 6.71 -20.74 -16.20
CA LEU A 644 5.87 -19.57 -16.40
C LEU A 644 4.79 -19.91 -17.44
N LYS A 645 3.53 -19.65 -17.11
CA LYS A 645 2.36 -19.97 -17.94
C LYS A 645 1.41 -18.79 -18.03
N THR A 646 0.58 -18.74 -19.07
CA THR A 646 -0.62 -17.91 -19.05
C THR A 646 -1.62 -18.48 -18.05
N ALA A 647 -2.56 -17.66 -17.57
CA ALA A 647 -3.66 -18.13 -16.72
C ALA A 647 -4.52 -19.22 -17.40
N GLY A 648 -4.54 -19.26 -18.74
CA GLY A 648 -5.20 -20.31 -19.54
C GLY A 648 -4.41 -21.63 -19.62
N GLY A 649 -3.22 -21.72 -19.03
CA GLY A 649 -2.42 -22.95 -18.97
C GLY A 649 -1.40 -23.12 -20.08
N GLU A 650 -1.29 -22.18 -21.02
CA GLU A 650 -0.24 -22.19 -22.04
C GLU A 650 1.12 -21.93 -21.40
N GLN A 651 2.09 -22.82 -21.62
CA GLN A 651 3.45 -22.62 -21.12
C GLN A 651 4.18 -21.57 -21.96
N LEU A 652 4.64 -20.50 -21.31
CA LEU A 652 5.43 -19.44 -21.93
C LEU A 652 6.92 -19.77 -21.91
N MET A 653 7.45 -20.26 -20.77
CA MET A 653 8.84 -20.74 -20.65
C MET A 653 9.08 -21.50 -19.34
N THR A 654 10.20 -22.24 -19.26
CA THR A 654 10.73 -22.77 -17.99
C THR A 654 11.66 -21.73 -17.37
N VAL A 655 11.39 -21.28 -16.14
CA VAL A 655 12.18 -20.21 -15.48
C VAL A 655 13.20 -20.74 -14.47
N VAL A 656 12.95 -21.93 -13.93
CA VAL A 656 13.84 -22.69 -13.04
C VAL A 656 13.73 -24.16 -13.40
N ASP A 657 14.86 -24.86 -13.53
CA ASP A 657 14.94 -26.33 -13.59
C ASP A 657 16.30 -26.72 -13.01
N GLU A 658 16.40 -26.61 -11.68
CA GLU A 658 17.68 -26.62 -10.96
C GLU A 658 17.57 -27.43 -9.65
N ALA A 659 18.67 -28.09 -9.28
CA ALA A 659 18.85 -28.71 -7.97
C ALA A 659 18.93 -27.64 -6.86
N PRO A 660 18.70 -28.01 -5.58
CA PRO A 660 18.95 -27.12 -4.45
C PRO A 660 20.32 -26.43 -4.53
N GLY A 661 20.32 -25.10 -4.36
CA GLY A 661 21.46 -24.23 -4.58
C GLY A 661 21.09 -22.75 -4.42
N ASN A 662 21.77 -21.85 -5.14
CA ASN A 662 21.59 -20.40 -4.95
C ASN A 662 20.17 -19.90 -5.30
N ARG A 663 19.57 -20.42 -6.39
CA ARG A 663 18.21 -20.04 -6.83
C ARG A 663 17.11 -20.88 -6.19
N VAL A 664 17.45 -22.03 -5.62
CA VAL A 664 16.53 -22.98 -4.98
C VAL A 664 17.06 -23.28 -3.58
N GLN A 665 16.70 -22.45 -2.61
CA GLN A 665 17.23 -22.49 -1.26
C GLN A 665 16.35 -23.36 -0.37
N VAL A 666 16.91 -24.43 0.21
CA VAL A 666 16.22 -25.21 1.25
C VAL A 666 16.27 -24.41 2.54
N LEU A 667 15.10 -24.06 3.08
CA LEU A 667 15.00 -23.32 4.35
C LEU A 667 14.90 -24.29 5.53
N ASP A 668 14.12 -25.35 5.37
CA ASP A 668 13.93 -26.43 6.33
C ASP A 668 13.42 -27.71 5.62
N ASP A 669 13.09 -28.77 6.38
CA ASP A 669 12.65 -30.08 5.84
C ASP A 669 11.27 -30.04 5.14
N THR A 670 10.56 -28.91 5.23
CA THR A 670 9.21 -28.71 4.68
C THR A 670 9.11 -27.49 3.74
N THR A 671 10.18 -26.70 3.62
CA THR A 671 10.12 -25.39 2.96
C THR A 671 11.34 -25.12 2.08
N ILE A 672 11.09 -24.70 0.84
CA ILE A 672 12.10 -24.19 -0.11
C ILE A 672 11.71 -22.78 -0.55
N ARG A 673 12.72 -21.93 -0.81
CA ARG A 673 12.57 -20.64 -1.49
C ARG A 673 13.16 -20.67 -2.89
N ALA A 674 12.40 -20.22 -3.89
CA ALA A 674 12.78 -20.23 -5.30
C ALA A 674 12.82 -18.81 -5.89
N THR A 675 13.94 -18.43 -6.53
CA THR A 675 14.04 -17.18 -7.30
C THR A 675 13.52 -17.38 -8.72
N VAL A 676 12.30 -16.91 -8.99
CA VAL A 676 11.56 -17.16 -10.24
C VAL A 676 11.71 -16.07 -11.29
N THR A 677 12.26 -14.92 -10.92
CA THR A 677 12.62 -13.87 -11.88
C THR A 677 13.65 -14.39 -12.87
N LEU A 678 13.58 -13.83 -14.08
CA LEU A 678 14.31 -14.31 -15.24
C LEU A 678 15.79 -13.95 -15.13
N GLY A 679 16.51 -14.77 -14.35
CA GLY A 679 17.96 -14.85 -14.25
C GLY A 679 18.60 -15.37 -15.55
N PRO A 680 18.07 -16.43 -16.19
CA PRO A 680 18.26 -16.66 -17.62
C PRO A 680 17.43 -15.66 -18.43
N ALA A 681 17.95 -15.26 -19.59
CA ALA A 681 17.26 -14.33 -20.45
C ALA A 681 15.88 -14.86 -20.88
N SER A 682 14.87 -14.00 -20.84
CA SER A 682 13.49 -14.31 -21.24
C SER A 682 13.46 -14.91 -22.64
N THR A 683 12.61 -15.91 -22.86
CA THR A 683 12.27 -16.42 -24.20
C THR A 683 10.84 -16.12 -24.58
N VAL A 684 10.12 -15.34 -23.75
CA VAL A 684 8.70 -15.06 -23.95
C VAL A 684 8.51 -14.12 -25.14
N ALA A 685 7.69 -14.56 -26.10
CA ALA A 685 7.21 -13.71 -27.18
C ALA A 685 6.29 -12.64 -26.57
N SER A 686 6.78 -11.40 -26.49
CA SER A 686 6.14 -10.28 -25.79
C SER A 686 5.78 -9.11 -26.71
N GLN A 687 5.81 -9.33 -28.03
CA GLN A 687 5.54 -8.31 -29.06
C GLN A 687 4.60 -8.87 -30.14
N PRO A 688 3.27 -8.80 -29.96
CA PRO A 688 2.57 -8.24 -28.80
C PRO A 688 2.60 -9.17 -27.57
N PRO A 689 2.37 -8.63 -26.36
CA PRO A 689 2.33 -9.43 -25.15
C PRO A 689 1.11 -10.37 -25.12
N PRO A 690 1.25 -11.57 -24.53
CA PRO A 690 0.11 -12.43 -24.24
C PRO A 690 -0.94 -11.69 -23.38
N PRO A 691 -2.24 -11.82 -23.71
CA PRO A 691 -3.29 -11.19 -22.93
C PRO A 691 -3.49 -11.92 -21.59
N GLY A 692 -4.09 -11.21 -20.63
CA GLY A 692 -4.52 -11.78 -19.36
C GLY A 692 -3.41 -11.91 -18.31
N ARG A 693 -3.67 -12.75 -17.31
CA ARG A 693 -2.77 -12.99 -16.17
C ARG A 693 -1.78 -14.11 -16.46
N ILE A 694 -0.73 -14.18 -15.63
CA ILE A 694 0.26 -15.26 -15.65
C ILE A 694 0.22 -16.09 -14.35
N LEU A 695 0.80 -17.28 -14.40
CA LEU A 695 0.97 -18.22 -13.29
C LEU A 695 2.39 -18.80 -13.31
N TYR A 696 2.92 -19.15 -12.14
CA TYR A 696 4.10 -20.01 -12.03
C TYR A 696 3.67 -21.40 -11.57
N GLU A 697 3.99 -22.44 -12.33
CA GLU A 697 3.69 -23.84 -12.02
C GLU A 697 4.95 -24.52 -11.48
N PHE A 698 4.86 -25.06 -10.26
CA PHE A 698 5.97 -25.66 -9.53
C PHE A 698 5.87 -27.19 -9.56
N THR A 699 7.01 -27.87 -9.69
CA THR A 699 7.11 -29.33 -9.59
C THR A 699 8.38 -29.69 -8.84
N LEU A 700 8.25 -30.45 -7.75
CA LEU A 700 9.37 -30.95 -6.97
C LEU A 700 9.71 -32.38 -7.40
N LYS A 701 11.00 -32.66 -7.53
CA LYS A 701 11.53 -34.02 -7.66
C LYS A 701 12.36 -34.35 -6.44
N GLY A 702 12.29 -35.60 -6.02
CA GLY A 702 13.14 -36.16 -4.99
C GLY A 702 13.54 -37.58 -5.31
N THR A 703 14.37 -38.15 -4.47
CA THR A 703 14.78 -39.55 -4.53
C THR A 703 14.42 -40.20 -3.21
N GLN A 704 13.78 -41.37 -3.28
CA GLN A 704 13.42 -42.20 -2.13
C GLN A 704 13.88 -43.63 -2.42
N ASN A 705 14.68 -44.22 -1.54
CA ASN A 705 15.24 -45.58 -1.72
C ASN A 705 15.89 -45.81 -3.10
N GLY A 706 16.54 -44.77 -3.65
CA GLY A 706 17.20 -44.80 -4.97
C GLY A 706 16.27 -44.68 -6.18
N SER A 707 14.95 -44.51 -5.99
CA SER A 707 13.97 -44.26 -7.06
C SER A 707 13.56 -42.79 -7.08
N ASP A 708 13.36 -42.25 -8.28
CA ASP A 708 12.85 -40.89 -8.45
C ASP A 708 11.36 -40.83 -8.10
N ILE A 709 11.00 -39.82 -7.32
CA ILE A 709 9.61 -39.48 -6.99
C ILE A 709 9.37 -38.01 -7.33
N THR A 710 8.16 -37.68 -7.78
CA THR A 710 7.82 -36.34 -8.28
C THR A 710 6.47 -35.91 -7.70
N SER A 711 6.35 -34.63 -7.34
CA SER A 711 5.08 -34.07 -6.89
C SER A 711 4.12 -33.86 -8.05
N ASP A 712 2.82 -33.78 -7.76
CA ASP A 712 1.89 -33.14 -8.68
C ASP A 712 2.31 -31.68 -8.93
N PRO A 713 2.06 -31.12 -10.13
CA PRO A 713 2.27 -29.70 -10.39
C PRO A 713 1.38 -28.83 -9.50
N LYS A 714 1.91 -27.70 -9.03
CA LYS A 714 1.15 -26.71 -8.26
C LYS A 714 1.34 -25.31 -8.82
N ASN A 715 0.25 -24.68 -9.24
CA ASN A 715 0.24 -23.29 -9.67
C ASN A 715 0.29 -22.32 -8.48
N SER A 716 0.97 -21.18 -8.70
CA SER A 716 0.76 -19.96 -7.94
C SER A 716 -0.66 -19.45 -8.10
N ARG A 717 -1.04 -18.47 -7.27
CA ARG A 717 -2.15 -17.59 -7.62
C ARG A 717 -1.87 -16.85 -8.94
N PRO A 718 -2.90 -16.35 -9.64
CA PRO A 718 -2.75 -15.45 -10.77
C PRO A 718 -2.00 -14.19 -10.39
N LEU A 719 -1.10 -13.77 -11.27
CA LEU A 719 -0.30 -12.55 -11.13
C LEU A 719 -0.58 -11.63 -12.31
N ASN A 720 -0.42 -10.33 -12.07
CA ASN A 720 -0.62 -9.30 -13.09
C ASN A 720 0.70 -9.07 -13.82
N PRO A 721 0.85 -9.50 -15.09
CA PRO A 721 2.08 -9.29 -15.81
C PRO A 721 2.20 -7.83 -16.25
N LEU A 722 3.40 -7.26 -16.13
CA LEU A 722 3.77 -6.00 -16.74
C LEU A 722 4.76 -6.27 -17.88
N TRP A 723 4.50 -5.67 -19.03
CA TRP A 723 5.22 -5.88 -20.28
C TRP A 723 5.92 -4.61 -20.73
N ARG A 724 7.03 -4.76 -21.45
CA ARG A 724 7.69 -3.59 -22.05
C ARG A 724 6.77 -2.91 -23.07
N MET A 725 6.74 -1.57 -23.09
CA MET A 725 5.93 -0.81 -24.06
C MET A 725 6.27 -1.19 -25.53
N PRO A 726 5.36 -0.90 -26.47
CA PRO A 726 5.61 -1.11 -27.90
C PRO A 726 6.90 -0.42 -28.39
N ASP A 727 7.51 -0.99 -29.42
CA ASP A 727 8.62 -0.35 -30.10
C ASP A 727 8.19 0.93 -30.83
N GLY A 728 9.12 1.88 -30.96
CA GLY A 728 8.87 3.14 -31.66
C GLY A 728 8.12 4.19 -30.84
N VAL A 729 7.76 3.90 -29.58
CA VAL A 729 7.26 4.92 -28.65
C VAL A 729 8.37 5.92 -28.38
N ALA A 730 8.10 7.18 -28.70
CA ALA A 730 9.04 8.25 -28.41
C ALA A 730 9.24 8.35 -26.89
N ARG A 731 10.48 8.22 -26.43
CA ARG A 731 10.87 8.43 -25.03
C ARG A 731 11.57 9.77 -24.91
N TYR A 732 11.51 10.35 -23.71
CA TYR A 732 12.12 11.63 -23.45
C TYR A 732 13.60 11.56 -23.02
N SER A 733 14.11 10.40 -22.59
CA SER A 733 15.54 10.24 -22.29
C SER A 733 16.40 10.38 -23.56
N PRO A 734 17.63 10.94 -23.47
CA PRO A 734 18.54 11.06 -24.61
C PRO A 734 18.67 9.76 -25.42
N PRO A 735 18.81 9.83 -26.76
CA PRO A 735 19.06 8.65 -27.58
C PRO A 735 20.26 7.84 -27.05
N GLY A 736 20.06 6.55 -26.76
CA GLY A 736 21.08 5.68 -26.16
C GLY A 736 21.09 5.62 -24.62
N THR A 737 20.25 6.39 -23.94
CA THR A 737 20.05 6.35 -22.48
C THR A 737 18.69 5.77 -22.08
N SER A 738 18.10 4.94 -22.96
CA SER A 738 16.77 4.38 -22.75
C SER A 738 16.55 4.00 -21.28
N PRO A 739 15.41 4.38 -20.65
CA PRO A 739 15.01 3.87 -19.34
C PRO A 739 15.03 2.33 -19.31
N SER A 740 15.00 1.68 -20.48
CA SER A 740 15.33 0.28 -20.66
C SER A 740 16.83 0.00 -20.40
N ASP A 741 17.15 -0.18 -19.12
CA ASP A 741 18.29 -0.94 -18.55
C ASP A 741 19.59 -0.19 -18.17
N THR A 742 19.84 1.09 -18.52
CA THR A 742 21.18 1.68 -18.22
C THR A 742 21.24 3.14 -17.74
N GLY A 743 20.14 3.84 -17.46
CA GLY A 743 20.22 5.31 -17.29
C GLY A 743 19.62 5.94 -16.03
N ARG A 744 18.34 5.69 -15.75
CA ARG A 744 17.59 6.46 -14.74
C ARG A 744 17.55 5.74 -13.38
N GLU A 745 17.02 4.52 -13.34
CA GLU A 745 16.98 3.65 -12.15
C GLU A 745 17.06 2.17 -12.54
N PRO A 746 17.64 1.28 -11.69
CA PRO A 746 17.55 -0.17 -11.90
C PRO A 746 16.10 -0.60 -12.12
N GLY A 747 15.83 -1.38 -13.15
CA GLY A 747 14.46 -1.81 -13.50
C GLY A 747 13.75 -0.90 -14.50
N GLY A 748 14.03 0.40 -14.49
CA GLY A 748 13.54 1.37 -15.48
C GLY A 748 12.02 1.55 -15.51
N ASP A 749 11.59 2.64 -16.15
CA ASP A 749 10.19 3.02 -16.29
C ASP A 749 9.70 2.75 -17.73
N ASP A 750 9.29 1.52 -18.01
CA ASP A 750 8.91 1.08 -19.36
C ASP A 750 7.91 -0.08 -19.31
N TRP A 751 7.18 -0.23 -18.21
CA TRP A 751 6.36 -1.39 -17.94
C TRP A 751 4.87 -1.03 -18.00
N SER A 752 4.11 -1.81 -18.77
CA SER A 752 2.71 -1.54 -19.11
C SER A 752 1.86 -2.79 -18.95
N ALA A 753 0.58 -2.63 -18.63
CA ALA A 753 -0.37 -3.72 -18.78
C ALA A 753 -0.52 -4.10 -20.26
N ALA A 754 -0.91 -5.35 -20.55
CA ALA A 754 -1.09 -5.80 -21.94
C ALA A 754 -2.15 -4.98 -22.70
N THR A 755 -3.20 -4.52 -22.00
CA THR A 755 -4.23 -3.63 -22.56
C THR A 755 -3.66 -2.25 -22.89
N THR A 756 -2.82 -1.70 -22.03
CA THR A 756 -2.10 -0.43 -22.26
C THR A 756 -1.16 -0.55 -23.45
N TYR A 757 -0.41 -1.65 -23.57
CA TYR A 757 0.43 -1.92 -24.74
C TYR A 757 -0.39 -1.83 -26.03
N GLN A 758 -1.53 -2.52 -26.08
CA GLN A 758 -2.41 -2.52 -27.26
C GLN A 758 -2.98 -1.13 -27.54
N TRP A 759 -3.39 -0.42 -26.49
CA TRP A 759 -3.87 0.95 -26.62
C TRP A 759 -2.81 1.88 -27.21
N ILE A 760 -1.57 1.84 -26.69
CA ILE A 760 -0.45 2.65 -27.22
C ILE A 760 -0.20 2.32 -28.69
N GLN A 761 -0.18 1.03 -29.06
CA GLN A 761 0.06 0.61 -30.43
C GLN A 761 -1.00 1.15 -31.40
N GLN A 762 -2.26 1.22 -30.98
CA GLN A 762 -3.38 1.72 -31.80
C GLN A 762 -3.51 3.25 -31.79
N ASN A 763 -2.95 3.90 -30.77
CA ASN A 763 -3.15 5.32 -30.48
C ASN A 763 -1.85 6.11 -30.43
N LEU A 764 -0.78 5.61 -31.05
CA LEU A 764 0.54 6.26 -31.02
C LEU A 764 0.50 7.71 -31.53
N GLN A 765 -0.39 8.00 -32.48
CA GLN A 765 -0.63 9.36 -33.00
C GLN A 765 -1.30 10.32 -32.01
N LEU A 766 -1.91 9.81 -30.93
CA LEU A 766 -2.58 10.63 -29.91
C LEU A 766 -1.64 11.08 -28.80
N ILE A 767 -0.45 10.48 -28.71
CA ILE A 767 0.52 10.76 -27.65
C ILE A 767 1.80 11.37 -28.23
N THR A 768 2.49 12.15 -27.40
CA THR A 768 3.81 12.70 -27.74
C THR A 768 4.92 11.76 -27.25
N SER A 769 5.99 12.29 -26.64
CA SER A 769 6.95 11.49 -25.90
C SER A 769 6.38 11.06 -24.56
N VAL A 770 6.55 9.78 -24.21
CA VAL A 770 6.24 9.24 -22.88
C VAL A 770 7.39 9.55 -21.92
N ASN A 771 7.02 10.16 -20.79
CA ASN A 771 7.90 10.36 -19.64
C ASN A 771 7.84 9.09 -18.78
N ASP A 772 6.74 8.91 -18.06
CA ASP A 772 6.56 7.93 -17.00
C ASP A 772 5.40 6.97 -17.27
N ILE A 773 5.57 5.73 -16.80
CA ILE A 773 4.58 4.64 -16.78
C ILE A 773 4.87 3.83 -15.50
N SER A 774 4.78 2.49 -15.51
CA SER A 774 5.21 1.68 -14.37
C SER A 774 6.70 1.38 -14.41
N GLY A 775 7.30 1.35 -13.21
CA GLY A 775 8.58 0.70 -12.96
C GLY A 775 8.49 -0.83 -12.91
N GLU A 776 9.66 -1.49 -12.97
CA GLU A 776 9.76 -2.95 -12.90
C GLU A 776 9.07 -3.49 -11.65
N HIS A 777 8.19 -4.48 -11.83
CA HIS A 777 7.40 -5.11 -10.77
C HIS A 777 6.53 -4.13 -9.96
N ALA A 778 5.92 -3.14 -10.62
CA ALA A 778 5.09 -2.11 -9.99
C ALA A 778 5.87 -1.21 -9.01
N ARG A 779 7.15 -0.95 -9.35
CA ARG A 779 7.95 0.02 -8.63
C ARG A 779 7.53 1.44 -8.95
N ASP A 780 7.66 2.25 -7.91
CA ASP A 780 7.41 3.68 -7.94
C ASP A 780 8.62 4.38 -8.58
N LEU A 781 8.48 4.79 -9.84
CA LEU A 781 9.48 5.58 -10.57
C LEU A 781 8.97 6.99 -10.89
N GLY A 782 7.96 7.49 -10.15
CA GLY A 782 7.46 8.85 -10.33
C GLY A 782 6.29 9.29 -9.43
N HIS A 783 5.46 8.38 -8.89
CA HIS A 783 4.11 8.68 -8.34
C HIS A 783 3.31 7.45 -7.86
N GLN A 784 2.25 7.71 -7.08
CA GLN A 784 1.38 6.72 -6.44
C GLN A 784 0.46 5.90 -7.39
N THR A 785 0.19 6.34 -8.62
CA THR A 785 -0.85 5.73 -9.48
C THR A 785 -0.30 4.74 -10.50
N HIS A 786 0.91 4.93 -11.01
CA HIS A 786 1.42 4.20 -12.19
C HIS A 786 1.81 2.73 -11.97
N ALA A 787 1.75 2.24 -10.73
CA ALA A 787 2.17 0.89 -10.36
C ALA A 787 1.56 -0.23 -11.23
N ARG A 788 0.42 0.02 -11.87
CA ARG A 788 -0.32 -0.97 -12.66
C ARG A 788 -0.01 -0.93 -14.16
N GLY A 789 0.75 0.07 -14.61
CA GLY A 789 1.07 0.25 -16.03
C GLY A 789 -0.15 0.59 -16.89
N VAL A 790 -1.13 1.32 -16.33
CA VAL A 790 -2.34 1.83 -17.01
C VAL A 790 -2.42 3.36 -17.02
N ASP A 791 -1.46 4.00 -16.37
CA ASP A 791 -1.29 5.44 -16.28
C ASP A 791 -0.08 5.83 -17.12
N ILE A 792 -0.19 6.87 -17.94
CA ILE A 792 0.87 7.29 -18.87
C ILE A 792 1.06 8.80 -18.75
N ASP A 793 2.27 9.21 -18.42
CA ASP A 793 2.66 10.61 -18.48
C ASP A 793 3.31 10.92 -19.82
N ILE A 794 2.76 11.93 -20.48
CA ILE A 794 3.30 12.47 -21.72
C ILE A 794 3.63 13.94 -21.53
N TYR A 795 4.52 14.46 -22.35
CA TYR A 795 4.77 15.90 -22.35
C TYR A 795 3.55 16.68 -22.84
N HIS A 796 3.53 17.98 -22.54
CA HIS A 796 2.62 18.89 -23.22
C HIS A 796 2.69 18.70 -24.74
N PHE A 797 1.53 18.79 -25.41
CA PHE A 797 1.39 18.68 -26.86
C PHE A 797 2.16 19.74 -27.66
N HIS A 798 2.74 20.72 -26.97
CA HIS A 798 3.59 21.75 -27.54
C HIS A 798 4.92 21.82 -26.79
N ARG A 799 6.01 21.77 -27.56
CA ARG A 799 7.37 21.96 -27.07
C ARG A 799 7.91 23.29 -27.58
N PHE A 800 8.24 24.20 -26.66
CA PHE A 800 8.88 25.46 -27.01
C PHE A 800 10.32 25.23 -27.50
N ALA A 801 10.77 26.12 -28.38
CA ALA A 801 12.15 26.08 -28.87
C ALA A 801 13.15 26.24 -27.72
N GLY A 802 14.14 25.33 -27.65
CA GLY A 802 15.16 25.33 -26.61
C GLY A 802 14.80 24.57 -25.33
N SER A 803 13.53 24.17 -25.13
CA SER A 803 13.14 23.35 -23.98
C SER A 803 13.69 21.93 -24.11
N THR A 804 14.32 21.42 -23.06
CA THR A 804 15.04 20.15 -23.02
C THR A 804 14.43 19.13 -22.06
N ASN A 805 13.35 19.44 -21.33
CA ASN A 805 12.50 18.52 -20.56
C ASN A 805 11.14 19.15 -20.23
N ALA A 806 10.24 18.40 -19.57
CA ALA A 806 8.89 18.82 -19.23
C ALA A 806 8.95 20.11 -18.39
N GLN A 807 9.84 20.12 -17.40
CA GLN A 807 10.00 21.26 -16.51
C GLN A 807 10.50 22.52 -17.24
N SER A 808 11.55 22.43 -18.05
CA SER A 808 12.05 23.57 -18.82
C SER A 808 11.04 24.06 -19.85
N ASN A 809 10.18 23.18 -20.37
CA ASN A 809 9.05 23.55 -21.22
C ASN A 809 8.00 24.35 -20.44
N TYR A 810 7.67 23.93 -19.21
CA TYR A 810 6.76 24.66 -18.33
C TYR A 810 7.33 26.01 -17.86
N VAL A 811 8.61 26.07 -17.49
CA VAL A 811 9.29 27.34 -17.17
C VAL A 811 9.27 28.29 -18.38
N THR A 812 9.43 27.75 -19.59
CA THR A 812 9.31 28.54 -20.82
C THR A 812 7.87 29.02 -21.02
N LEU A 813 6.85 28.18 -20.77
CA LEU A 813 5.44 28.59 -20.78
C LEU A 813 5.20 29.78 -19.85
N GLU A 814 5.66 29.70 -18.60
CA GLU A 814 5.54 30.80 -17.64
C GLU A 814 6.21 32.08 -18.14
N ALA A 815 7.41 31.96 -18.73
CA ALA A 815 8.10 33.10 -19.33
C ALA A 815 7.30 33.72 -20.49
N LYS A 816 6.65 32.90 -21.33
CA LYS A 816 5.79 33.38 -22.43
C LYS A 816 4.53 34.07 -21.89
N VAL A 817 3.93 33.56 -20.83
CA VAL A 817 2.80 34.22 -20.15
C VAL A 817 3.23 35.58 -19.57
N LYS A 818 4.38 35.63 -18.88
CA LYS A 818 4.96 36.87 -18.33
C LYS A 818 5.23 37.89 -19.44
N GLY A 819 5.84 37.48 -20.56
CA GLY A 819 6.08 38.35 -21.72
C GLY A 819 4.79 38.87 -22.33
N ALA A 820 3.79 38.00 -22.52
CA ALA A 820 2.50 38.41 -23.09
C ALA A 820 1.77 39.42 -22.18
N LEU A 821 1.86 39.27 -20.85
CA LEU A 821 1.34 40.25 -19.88
C LEU A 821 2.05 41.61 -19.95
N THR A 822 3.31 41.64 -20.35
CA THR A 822 4.08 42.89 -20.49
C THR A 822 4.06 43.46 -21.92
N GLY A 823 3.28 42.85 -22.82
CA GLY A 823 3.01 43.35 -24.18
C GLY A 823 3.88 42.74 -25.28
N ASP A 824 4.61 41.64 -25.02
CA ASP A 824 5.36 40.93 -26.04
C ASP A 824 4.44 40.14 -26.99
N ALA A 825 4.31 40.62 -28.22
CA ALA A 825 3.50 40.01 -29.26
C ALA A 825 4.00 38.62 -29.71
N THR A 826 5.31 38.37 -29.64
CA THR A 826 5.88 37.05 -29.99
C THR A 826 5.53 36.04 -28.90
N ALA A 827 5.68 36.44 -27.64
CA ALA A 827 5.28 35.61 -26.51
C ALA A 827 3.79 35.28 -26.53
N LEU A 828 2.93 36.24 -26.91
CA LEU A 828 1.50 36.03 -27.08
C LEU A 828 1.19 35.02 -28.21
N ALA A 829 1.89 35.11 -29.34
CA ALA A 829 1.73 34.18 -30.46
C ALA A 829 2.17 32.75 -30.08
N ASP A 830 3.31 32.61 -29.40
CA ASP A 830 3.79 31.32 -28.89
C ASP A 830 2.81 30.70 -27.89
N LEU A 831 2.26 31.52 -26.99
CA LEU A 831 1.23 31.08 -26.04
C LEU A 831 -0.05 30.61 -26.75
N ALA A 832 -0.49 31.31 -27.80
CA ALA A 832 -1.63 30.88 -28.61
C ALA A 832 -1.36 29.54 -29.33
N ASN A 833 -0.14 29.32 -29.84
CA ASN A 833 0.25 28.06 -30.45
C ASN A 833 0.23 26.90 -29.43
N TRP A 834 0.82 27.12 -28.25
CA TRP A 834 0.77 26.15 -27.15
C TRP A 834 -0.67 25.80 -26.79
N LEU A 835 -1.52 26.81 -26.62
CA LEU A 835 -2.92 26.66 -26.26
C LEU A 835 -3.70 25.86 -27.32
N SER A 836 -3.46 26.13 -28.61
CA SER A 836 -4.08 25.40 -29.72
C SER A 836 -3.68 23.92 -29.74
N SER A 837 -2.38 23.62 -29.58
CA SER A 837 -1.87 22.24 -29.51
C SER A 837 -2.43 21.48 -28.31
N MET A 838 -2.44 22.10 -27.13
CA MET A 838 -2.98 21.47 -25.92
C MET A 838 -4.46 21.16 -26.05
N ARG A 839 -5.27 22.13 -26.52
CA ARG A 839 -6.71 21.90 -26.77
C ARG A 839 -6.95 20.77 -27.76
N THR A 840 -6.17 20.70 -28.83
CA THR A 840 -6.33 19.66 -29.85
C THR A 840 -5.99 18.27 -29.29
N GLY A 841 -4.85 18.15 -28.61
CA GLY A 841 -4.41 16.88 -28.03
C GLY A 841 -5.36 16.36 -26.94
N LEU A 842 -5.76 17.23 -26.01
CA LEU A 842 -6.71 16.88 -24.95
C LEU A 842 -8.09 16.50 -25.51
N ALA A 843 -8.59 17.19 -26.55
CA ALA A 843 -9.85 16.83 -27.22
C ALA A 843 -9.76 15.44 -27.86
N ASN A 844 -8.65 15.12 -28.53
CA ASN A 844 -8.47 13.83 -29.19
C ASN A 844 -8.36 12.68 -28.17
N LEU A 845 -7.66 12.89 -27.06
CA LEU A 845 -7.56 11.89 -25.99
C LEU A 845 -8.90 11.69 -25.26
N SER A 846 -9.58 12.77 -24.88
CA SER A 846 -10.87 12.69 -24.16
C SER A 846 -11.96 11.99 -24.98
N ALA A 847 -11.93 12.16 -26.31
CA ALA A 847 -12.83 11.46 -27.24
C ALA A 847 -12.58 9.94 -27.31
N ASN A 848 -11.41 9.44 -26.88
CA ASN A 848 -11.13 8.01 -26.85
C ASN A 848 -11.90 7.33 -25.70
N GLY A 849 -12.64 6.26 -26.02
CA GLY A 849 -13.48 5.56 -25.04
C GLY A 849 -12.71 4.91 -23.89
N ASN A 850 -11.46 4.52 -24.12
CA ASN A 850 -10.63 3.86 -23.12
C ASN A 850 -9.88 4.84 -22.19
N VAL A 851 -9.89 6.14 -22.51
CA VAL A 851 -9.36 7.18 -21.62
C VAL A 851 -10.41 7.49 -20.57
N PHE A 852 -10.11 7.16 -19.32
CA PHE A 852 -11.00 7.41 -18.18
C PHE A 852 -10.80 8.83 -17.63
N ARG A 853 -9.55 9.24 -17.43
CA ARG A 853 -9.17 10.60 -16.99
C ARG A 853 -7.94 11.15 -17.69
N LEU A 854 -7.88 12.47 -17.76
CA LEU A 854 -6.75 13.26 -18.19
C LEU A 854 -6.47 14.30 -17.11
N TYR A 855 -5.22 14.42 -16.68
CA TYR A 855 -4.79 15.53 -15.83
C TYR A 855 -3.87 16.45 -16.61
N ALA A 856 -4.08 17.76 -16.46
CA ALA A 856 -3.37 18.80 -17.18
C ALA A 856 -3.09 20.02 -16.29
N THR A 857 -2.32 20.97 -16.82
CA THR A 857 -1.87 22.15 -16.08
C THR A 857 -3.01 23.03 -15.56
N ILE A 858 -2.99 23.32 -14.25
CA ILE A 858 -3.79 24.39 -13.64
C ILE A 858 -3.10 25.76 -13.75
N GLY A 859 -1.77 25.77 -13.74
CA GLY A 859 -0.91 26.95 -13.67
C GLY A 859 -0.77 27.49 -12.24
N ASN A 860 0.45 27.50 -11.70
CA ASN A 860 0.76 28.03 -10.36
C ASN A 860 0.76 29.56 -10.32
N GLN A 861 0.60 30.18 -9.15
CA GLN A 861 0.66 31.63 -9.04
C GLN A 861 1.94 32.18 -9.67
N LEU A 862 1.82 33.21 -10.50
CA LEU A 862 2.97 33.86 -11.14
C LEU A 862 2.86 35.37 -11.03
N SER A 863 4.01 36.02 -10.93
CA SER A 863 4.11 37.48 -10.93
C SER A 863 5.18 37.99 -11.89
N VAL A 864 4.97 39.18 -12.45
CA VAL A 864 5.92 39.89 -13.32
C VAL A 864 5.80 41.39 -13.11
N ALA A 865 6.91 42.12 -13.15
CA ALA A 865 6.87 43.58 -13.16
C ALA A 865 6.64 44.08 -14.59
N ASN A 866 5.68 44.99 -14.78
CA ASN A 866 5.48 45.64 -16.07
C ASN A 866 6.56 46.71 -16.35
N ASN A 867 6.52 47.29 -17.54
CA ASN A 867 7.48 48.33 -17.97
C ASN A 867 7.44 49.62 -17.12
N GLN A 868 6.45 49.75 -16.22
CA GLN A 868 6.28 50.85 -15.29
C GLN A 868 6.67 50.47 -13.84
N GLY A 869 7.23 49.27 -13.64
CA GLY A 869 7.63 48.75 -12.34
C GLY A 869 6.48 48.25 -11.46
N GLN A 870 5.25 48.18 -11.98
CA GLN A 870 4.10 47.64 -11.25
C GLN A 870 4.04 46.12 -11.38
N THR A 871 3.84 45.42 -10.27
CA THR A 871 3.67 43.97 -10.25
C THR A 871 2.30 43.57 -10.79
N ILE A 872 2.29 42.72 -11.81
CA ILE A 872 1.13 42.01 -12.33
C ILE A 872 1.19 40.59 -11.76
N THR A 873 0.16 40.16 -11.04
CA THR A 873 0.07 38.82 -10.46
C THR A 873 -1.14 38.08 -11.01
N LEU A 874 -0.91 36.86 -11.53
CA LEU A 874 -1.95 35.87 -11.81
C LEU A 874 -2.00 34.88 -10.65
N ASN A 875 -3.21 34.62 -10.14
CA ASN A 875 -3.43 33.57 -9.15
C ASN A 875 -3.25 32.17 -9.79
N ALA A 876 -3.13 31.14 -8.96
CA ALA A 876 -3.24 29.77 -9.43
C ALA A 876 -4.56 29.55 -10.20
N GLY A 877 -4.54 28.73 -11.24
CA GLY A 877 -5.69 28.54 -12.15
C GLY A 877 -5.59 29.31 -13.47
N TRP A 878 -4.52 30.07 -13.71
CA TRP A 878 -4.37 30.81 -14.97
C TRP A 878 -4.24 29.88 -16.19
N GLY A 879 -3.59 28.72 -16.04
CA GLY A 879 -3.39 27.74 -17.12
C GLY A 879 -4.72 27.12 -17.52
N GLN A 880 -5.51 26.70 -16.52
CA GLN A 880 -6.89 26.25 -16.71
C GLN A 880 -7.76 27.32 -17.38
N SER A 881 -7.69 28.57 -16.92
CA SER A 881 -8.47 29.68 -17.48
C SER A 881 -8.15 29.90 -18.97
N LEU A 882 -6.86 29.91 -19.33
CA LEU A 882 -6.43 30.01 -20.72
C LEU A 882 -6.90 28.80 -21.54
N LEU A 883 -6.74 27.58 -21.03
CA LEU A 883 -7.21 26.35 -21.68
C LEU A 883 -8.70 26.39 -21.98
N ARG A 884 -9.53 26.81 -21.02
CA ARG A 884 -10.98 26.83 -21.16
C ARG A 884 -11.51 28.00 -21.99
N THR A 885 -10.94 29.20 -21.81
CA THR A 885 -11.55 30.45 -22.32
C THR A 885 -10.67 31.23 -23.29
N GLY A 886 -9.37 30.93 -23.35
CA GLY A 886 -8.38 31.73 -24.08
C GLY A 886 -8.07 33.06 -23.40
N THR A 887 -8.57 33.26 -22.18
CA THR A 887 -8.43 34.50 -21.42
C THR A 887 -8.04 34.22 -19.96
N VAL A 888 -7.32 35.14 -19.35
CA VAL A 888 -7.11 35.18 -17.90
C VAL A 888 -7.01 36.62 -17.42
N THR A 889 -7.55 36.89 -16.24
CA THR A 889 -7.52 38.23 -15.61
C THR A 889 -6.57 38.22 -14.43
N ALA A 890 -5.62 39.16 -14.42
CA ALA A 890 -4.72 39.41 -13.31
C ALA A 890 -5.42 40.12 -12.15
N THR A 891 -4.82 40.02 -10.97
CA THR A 891 -5.32 40.63 -9.72
C THR A 891 -5.51 42.14 -9.80
N ASN A 892 -4.74 42.83 -10.66
CA ASN A 892 -4.87 44.26 -10.93
C ASN A 892 -5.92 44.59 -12.01
N GLY A 893 -6.69 43.61 -12.48
CA GLY A 893 -7.73 43.77 -13.51
C GLY A 893 -7.22 43.69 -14.96
N GLN A 894 -5.91 43.56 -15.18
CA GLN A 894 -5.37 43.41 -16.53
C GLN A 894 -5.78 42.05 -17.13
N VAL A 895 -6.22 42.05 -18.39
CA VAL A 895 -6.64 40.84 -19.11
C VAL A 895 -5.59 40.43 -20.13
N LEU A 896 -5.19 39.15 -20.08
CA LEU A 896 -4.44 38.49 -21.14
C LEU A 896 -5.41 37.67 -22.00
N GLN A 897 -5.40 37.89 -23.32
CA GLN A 897 -6.30 37.21 -24.25
C GLN A 897 -5.58 36.74 -25.51
N THR A 898 -5.77 35.46 -25.86
CA THR A 898 -5.12 34.80 -27.01
C THR A 898 -5.95 34.82 -28.29
N ASN A 899 -7.17 35.35 -28.24
CA ASN A 899 -8.16 35.38 -29.34
C ASN A 899 -8.63 33.99 -29.84
N LEU A 900 -8.31 32.90 -29.13
CA LEU A 900 -8.82 31.56 -29.46
C LEU A 900 -10.22 31.27 -28.90
N GLY A 901 -10.77 32.18 -28.07
CA GLY A 901 -12.11 32.07 -27.50
C GLY A 901 -12.34 30.86 -26.60
N GLN A 902 -13.62 30.66 -26.24
CA GLN A 902 -14.09 29.52 -25.44
C GLN A 902 -13.81 28.21 -26.18
N TRP A 903 -13.20 27.25 -25.49
CA TRP A 903 -12.96 25.92 -26.04
C TRP A 903 -14.21 25.04 -25.96
N GLY A 904 -14.53 24.32 -27.04
CA GLY A 904 -15.69 23.43 -27.10
C GLY A 904 -15.69 22.32 -26.04
N ASN A 905 -14.52 21.79 -25.68
CA ASN A 905 -14.35 20.76 -24.64
C ASN A 905 -14.00 21.34 -23.26
N ALA A 906 -14.20 22.65 -23.03
CA ALA A 906 -13.85 23.28 -21.74
C ALA A 906 -14.55 22.63 -20.53
N ASN A 907 -15.69 21.97 -20.74
CA ASN A 907 -16.48 21.30 -19.70
C ASN A 907 -16.39 19.77 -19.80
N ASP A 908 -15.43 19.22 -20.55
CA ASP A 908 -15.24 17.77 -20.60
C ASP A 908 -14.81 17.25 -19.22
N VAL A 909 -15.66 16.43 -18.64
CA VAL A 909 -15.50 15.84 -17.30
C VAL A 909 -14.33 14.85 -17.21
N LYS A 910 -13.70 14.45 -18.32
CA LYS A 910 -12.47 13.65 -18.28
C LYS A 910 -11.25 14.50 -17.94
N ILE A 911 -11.30 15.81 -18.15
CA ILE A 911 -10.14 16.70 -18.03
C ILE A 911 -10.14 17.38 -16.67
N VAL A 912 -9.19 16.98 -15.84
CA VAL A 912 -8.91 17.56 -14.53
C VAL A 912 -7.69 18.45 -14.61
N TYR A 913 -7.69 19.55 -13.86
CA TYR A 913 -6.58 20.50 -13.82
C TYR A 913 -6.01 20.56 -12.41
N ASN A 914 -4.72 20.32 -12.25
CA ASN A 914 -4.04 20.45 -10.96
C ASN A 914 -2.58 20.90 -11.16
N ALA A 915 -1.91 21.17 -10.04
CA ALA A 915 -0.56 21.73 -10.05
C ALA A 915 0.55 20.69 -10.29
N VAL A 916 0.32 19.43 -9.89
CA VAL A 916 1.25 18.31 -10.10
C VAL A 916 1.49 18.08 -11.59
N HIS A 917 0.44 18.26 -12.39
CA HIS A 917 0.45 18.05 -13.84
C HIS A 917 0.71 19.35 -14.61
N ASN A 918 1.44 20.31 -14.02
CA ASN A 918 1.73 21.58 -14.68
C ASN A 918 2.71 21.43 -15.84
N ASN A 919 3.61 20.45 -15.80
CA ASN A 919 4.67 20.29 -16.79
C ASN A 919 4.45 19.11 -17.77
N HIS A 920 3.41 18.31 -17.56
CA HIS A 920 3.08 17.13 -18.36
C HIS A 920 1.55 16.92 -18.44
N VAL A 921 1.12 15.92 -19.21
CA VAL A 921 -0.27 15.45 -19.26
C VAL A 921 -0.27 13.99 -18.82
N HIS A 922 -1.08 13.67 -17.83
CA HIS A 922 -1.29 12.30 -17.37
C HIS A 922 -2.54 11.70 -17.98
N ILE A 923 -2.44 10.46 -18.40
CA ILE A 923 -3.50 9.69 -19.04
C ILE A 923 -3.79 8.47 -18.18
N PHE A 924 -4.98 8.41 -17.59
CA PHE A 924 -5.45 7.23 -16.85
C PHE A 924 -6.45 6.45 -17.71
N LEU A 925 -6.10 5.20 -18.05
CA LEU A 925 -6.91 4.31 -18.88
C LEU A 925 -7.89 3.47 -18.05
N GLN A 926 -8.98 3.04 -18.69
CA GLN A 926 -10.03 2.19 -18.09
C GLN A 926 -9.61 0.73 -17.92
#